data_AF-A0A0S8KT81-F1
#
_entry.id   AF-A0A0S8KT81-F1
#
_cell.length_a   1.000
_cell.length_b   1.000
_cell.length_c   1.000
_cell.angle_alpha   90.00
_cell.angle_beta   90.00
_cell.angle_gamma   90.00
#
_symmetry.space_group_name_H-M   'P 1'
#
loop_
_entity.id
_entity.type
_entity.pdbx_description
1 polymer ?
#
loop_
_entity_poly.entity_id
_entity_poly.type
_entity_poly.pdbx_seq_one_letter_code
_entity_poly.pdbx_strand_id
1 'polypeptide(L)'
;MKAKAIGLRLFNRSRSVRIGYRLALILLAVCITTNPARARNPYRKAFFQAYPQAKGSVLDNVPSHAGHCGVCHFDFSGGGTRNPYGLSVEATPNRDKDDILGLGSIDSDGDGFSNNKEITDTVTFSNTPTFPGLKPANLSSVSNVDTADIQSHLVPSTGSDTTPPTVAVIVPNGGETYVANTAATVQWIAGDAGGIAAVDLYVSLDGGLTFSPVALGLSNTGTYEWFPANRPTTQALFRAIAIDNAFNAAADVSDAVFTIESPPGGIAPTTLRDFDQPGSQPFEAGILNPPSACAVCHGNYDPDVEPFRNWRGSMMAQASLDPLFKANMVIANQDAPDSGDLCLRCHLPRGWLQGRSVPTDGSQMLSTDMSGVACDLCHRLVDPIFDPIENPAQDEDILDSLIFPTFDFGNGMYTVDPTGARRGPFIDATTGHPVLVSPFHREAAICGTCHDVSNPAFEKDGNGNYIPNAFDTTATNFSAHTLLPVERTYSEWFHSAYNTLEGVYAPQFGGNKTYVSTCQDCHMRDVTGHGCNFGTPPLRTDLPLHDMTGGSTWLPGLLYDLFPSQVDPDAMQAGIERARYMLHNAAHLEAEAEDLELKVTVTNNTGHKLPTGYPEGRRMWINVKFYDAAMSVISESGAYDVNTGYLSHDHEVKIYEVKPGLDSITAPLVGEPNGPSFHFVLNNKVYKDNRIPPRGFTNDAFEDFGGAPADYSYEDGQYWDQTTYDIPPGAVSAQVTLYYQSTSKEFIEFLRDKNTTDTTGQQMYDLWNDNDKCPPEVMQTVSVTSLLQADMDASGGVDFVDFALFAPYWSADCSVEPCGSANLDDENGIDYSDLALFADLWLWGK
;
A
#
# COMPACT_ATOMS: atom_id res chain seq x y z
N MET A 1 -26.11 -39.25 45.43
CA MET A 1 -25.31 -39.42 46.67
C MET A 1 -24.32 -40.57 46.48
N LYS A 2 -23.11 -40.49 47.08
CA LYS A 2 -22.16 -41.56 47.49
C LYS A 2 -22.13 -42.91 46.73
N ALA A 3 -21.00 -43.56 46.47
CA ALA A 3 -19.57 -43.23 46.58
C ALA A 3 -18.77 -44.45 46.06
N LYS A 4 -17.52 -44.26 45.59
CA LYS A 4 -16.46 -45.29 45.69
C LYS A 4 -15.08 -44.63 45.66
N ALA A 5 -14.06 -45.36 46.12
CA ALA A 5 -12.87 -44.76 46.70
C ALA A 5 -11.57 -45.51 46.36
N ILE A 6 -10.46 -44.76 46.29
CA ILE A 6 -9.05 -45.17 46.51
C ILE A 6 -8.47 -46.15 45.45
N GLY A 7 -7.24 -46.02 44.94
CA GLY A 7 -6.11 -45.09 45.15
C GLY A 7 -5.16 -45.15 43.93
N LEU A 8 -3.90 -44.70 43.94
CA LEU A 8 -2.89 -44.97 44.97
C LEU A 8 -1.56 -44.19 44.74
N ARG A 9 -1.09 -43.42 45.76
CA ARG A 9 0.34 -43.14 46.13
C ARG A 9 1.26 -42.33 45.16
N LEU A 10 2.33 -41.65 45.61
CA LEU A 10 2.90 -41.43 46.96
C LEU A 10 3.73 -40.13 47.03
N PHE A 11 3.81 -39.49 48.20
CA PHE A 11 4.88 -38.54 48.53
C PHE A 11 5.16 -38.50 50.04
N ASN A 12 6.39 -38.10 50.37
CA ASN A 12 6.82 -37.28 51.52
C ASN A 12 7.19 -37.87 52.91
N ARG A 13 8.36 -37.37 53.37
CA ARG A 13 8.75 -36.85 54.72
C ARG A 13 8.79 -37.82 55.92
N SER A 14 9.96 -38.14 56.48
CA SER A 14 10.96 -37.30 57.21
C SER A 14 10.58 -36.92 58.65
N ARG A 15 11.44 -37.27 59.62
CA ARG A 15 11.55 -36.79 61.02
C ARG A 15 12.92 -37.27 61.58
N SER A 16 13.64 -36.64 62.52
CA SER A 16 13.38 -35.43 63.31
C SER A 16 14.60 -34.99 64.19
N VAL A 17 14.85 -33.66 64.31
CA VAL A 17 14.81 -32.81 65.56
C VAL A 17 15.86 -33.09 66.68
N ARG A 18 16.59 -32.14 67.31
CA ARG A 18 16.28 -30.88 68.09
C ARG A 18 17.44 -29.85 67.93
N ILE A 19 17.38 -28.54 68.22
CA ILE A 19 16.80 -27.67 69.29
C ILE A 19 16.55 -26.24 68.68
N GLY A 20 15.72 -25.29 69.15
CA GLY A 20 14.69 -25.30 70.21
C GLY A 20 14.28 -23.94 70.87
N TYR A 21 13.81 -22.92 70.10
CA TYR A 21 13.05 -21.71 70.53
C TYR A 21 13.82 -20.51 71.18
N ARG A 22 13.44 -19.21 71.02
CA ARG A 22 12.11 -18.56 70.76
C ARG A 22 12.14 -17.30 69.84
N LEU A 23 11.01 -17.06 69.13
CA LEU A 23 10.35 -15.81 68.63
C LEU A 23 11.16 -14.49 68.49
N ALA A 24 11.04 -13.67 67.42
CA ALA A 24 9.78 -13.17 66.82
C ALA A 24 9.92 -12.52 65.40
N LEU A 25 8.88 -12.71 64.57
CA LEU A 25 8.23 -11.81 63.58
C LEU A 25 8.98 -10.97 62.51
N ILE A 26 8.39 -11.02 61.29
CA ILE A 26 8.38 -10.06 60.14
C ILE A 26 9.39 -10.29 58.99
N LEU A 27 8.84 -10.28 57.77
CA LEU A 27 9.54 -10.36 56.48
C LEU A 27 10.19 -9.01 56.11
N LEU A 28 11.36 -9.02 55.44
CA LEU A 28 11.57 -8.24 54.22
C LEU A 28 12.80 -8.67 53.41
N ALA A 29 12.70 -8.48 52.09
CA ALA A 29 13.76 -8.21 51.11
C ALA A 29 15.10 -9.00 51.15
N VAL A 30 15.27 -9.90 50.18
CA VAL A 30 16.59 -10.14 49.55
C VAL A 30 16.60 -9.37 48.24
N CYS A 31 17.35 -8.27 48.18
CA CYS A 31 17.47 -7.44 46.98
C CYS A 31 18.28 -8.16 45.91
N ILE A 32 17.62 -8.70 44.89
CA ILE A 32 18.24 -8.85 43.57
C ILE A 32 18.34 -7.43 43.01
N THR A 33 19.57 -6.94 42.82
CA THR A 33 19.81 -5.66 42.17
C THR A 33 19.43 -5.77 40.69
N THR A 34 18.21 -5.37 40.36
CA THR A 34 17.88 -4.92 39.01
C THR A 34 18.93 -3.89 38.60
N ASN A 35 19.63 -4.10 37.49
CA ASN A 35 20.16 -2.94 36.77
C ASN A 35 18.95 -2.05 36.51
N PRO A 36 18.91 -0.80 37.01
CA PRO A 36 17.89 0.11 36.54
C PRO A 36 18.08 0.19 35.02
N ALA A 37 16.99 0.08 34.26
CA ALA A 37 17.00 0.58 32.90
C ALA A 37 17.62 1.98 32.99
N ARG A 38 18.73 2.22 32.29
CA ARG A 38 19.33 3.55 32.27
C ARG A 38 18.26 4.45 31.66
N ALA A 39 17.56 5.22 32.50
CA ALA A 39 16.74 6.32 32.06
C ALA A 39 17.64 7.14 31.13
N ARG A 40 17.32 7.14 29.83
CA ARG A 40 18.15 7.79 28.81
C ARG A 40 18.40 9.20 29.32
N ASN A 41 19.67 9.60 29.46
CA ASN A 41 20.00 10.94 29.93
C ASN A 41 19.32 11.90 28.96
N PRO A 42 18.30 12.69 29.37
CA PRO A 42 17.51 13.44 28.42
C PRO A 42 18.44 14.44 27.73
N TYR A 43 18.44 14.48 26.39
CA TYR A 43 19.40 15.30 25.62
C TYR A 43 19.38 16.77 26.08
N ARG A 44 18.20 17.27 26.43
CA ARG A 44 17.94 18.53 27.13
C ARG A 44 18.84 18.79 28.35
N LYS A 45 19.09 17.77 29.19
CA LYS A 45 20.01 17.88 30.34
C LYS A 45 21.47 17.95 29.92
N ALA A 46 21.87 17.25 28.86
CA ALA A 46 23.21 17.40 28.29
C ALA A 46 23.39 18.82 27.69
N PHE A 47 22.36 19.35 27.03
CA PHE A 47 22.32 20.72 26.50
C PHE A 47 22.55 21.77 27.60
N PHE A 48 21.81 21.74 28.72
CA PHE A 48 22.08 22.68 29.84
C PHE A 48 23.35 22.38 30.65
N GLN A 49 24.01 21.24 30.42
CA GLN A 49 25.36 20.99 30.93
C GLN A 49 26.45 21.59 30.02
N ALA A 50 26.19 21.66 28.71
CA ALA A 50 27.00 22.38 27.72
C ALA A 50 26.83 23.90 27.86
N TYR A 51 25.59 24.37 27.97
CA TYR A 51 25.21 25.79 28.01
C TYR A 51 24.47 26.15 29.31
N PRO A 52 25.13 26.18 30.49
CA PRO A 52 24.48 26.50 31.77
C PRO A 52 23.81 27.87 31.81
N GLN A 53 24.31 28.84 31.03
CA GLN A 53 23.77 30.19 30.91
C GLN A 53 22.45 30.28 30.13
N ALA A 54 22.11 29.27 29.32
CA ALA A 54 20.81 29.19 28.65
C ALA A 54 19.69 28.74 29.61
N LYS A 55 20.02 28.28 30.81
CA LYS A 55 19.04 27.84 31.80
C LYS A 55 18.23 29.03 32.33
N GLY A 56 16.91 28.89 32.36
CA GLY A 56 15.96 29.97 32.68
C GLY A 56 15.65 30.93 31.53
N SER A 57 16.21 30.71 30.33
CA SER A 57 15.80 31.42 29.10
C SER A 57 14.61 30.73 28.43
N VAL A 58 14.18 31.27 27.27
CA VAL A 58 13.18 30.67 26.38
C VAL A 58 13.56 29.28 25.85
N LEU A 59 14.84 28.89 25.89
CA LEU A 59 15.27 27.52 25.58
C LEU A 59 14.97 26.55 26.73
N ASP A 60 14.83 27.08 27.95
CA ASP A 60 14.44 26.31 29.13
C ASP A 60 12.90 26.30 29.29
N ASN A 61 12.23 27.45 29.21
CA ASN A 61 10.78 27.54 29.42
C ASN A 61 10.15 28.65 28.59
N VAL A 62 8.98 28.38 28.03
CA VAL A 62 8.08 29.38 27.42
C VAL A 62 6.71 29.37 28.12
N PRO A 63 5.93 30.48 28.08
CA PRO A 63 4.65 30.60 28.79
C PRO A 63 3.65 29.45 28.56
N SER A 64 3.49 29.01 27.30
CA SER A 64 2.62 27.89 26.92
C SER A 64 3.21 26.51 27.23
N HIS A 65 4.53 26.37 27.34
CA HIS A 65 5.18 25.08 27.61
C HIS A 65 6.49 25.18 28.41
N ALA A 66 6.41 24.84 29.70
CA ALA A 66 7.58 24.78 30.59
C ALA A 66 8.35 23.45 30.44
N GLY A 67 9.68 23.51 30.38
CA GLY A 67 10.53 22.32 30.32
C GLY A 67 10.59 21.60 28.95
N HIS A 68 10.10 22.25 27.90
CA HIS A 68 9.93 21.75 26.52
C HIS A 68 11.18 21.12 25.86
N CYS A 69 10.95 20.35 24.80
CA CYS A 69 11.98 19.71 23.98
C CYS A 69 12.33 20.48 22.70
N GLY A 70 11.72 21.66 22.47
CA GLY A 70 11.83 22.49 21.25
C GLY A 70 13.24 22.89 20.78
N VAL A 71 14.26 22.71 21.62
CA VAL A 71 15.68 22.86 21.21
C VAL A 71 16.08 21.79 20.18
N CYS A 72 15.54 20.57 20.27
CA CYS A 72 15.95 19.42 19.43
C CYS A 72 14.80 18.80 18.61
N HIS A 73 13.56 19.28 18.76
CA HIS A 73 12.37 18.73 18.12
C HIS A 73 11.48 19.88 17.66
N PHE A 74 10.73 19.68 16.58
CA PHE A 74 9.65 20.59 16.21
C PHE A 74 8.46 20.47 17.17
N ASP A 75 8.23 19.28 17.71
CA ASP A 75 7.26 19.07 18.80
C ASP A 75 7.88 19.48 20.15
N PHE A 76 7.29 20.50 20.77
CA PHE A 76 7.79 21.04 22.04
C PHE A 76 7.53 20.12 23.24
N SER A 77 6.61 19.15 23.15
CA SER A 77 6.44 18.12 24.19
C SER A 77 7.56 17.07 24.17
N GLY A 78 8.16 16.85 22.99
CA GLY A 78 9.26 15.92 22.76
C GLY A 78 8.81 14.54 22.30
N GLY A 79 9.59 13.96 21.39
CA GLY A 79 9.07 12.96 20.45
C GLY A 79 8.86 13.61 19.08
N GLY A 80 8.45 12.84 18.07
CA GLY A 80 8.29 13.35 16.71
C GLY A 80 9.58 13.85 16.05
N THR A 81 9.41 14.49 14.89
CA THR A 81 10.50 14.89 13.99
C THR A 81 11.44 15.91 14.65
N ARG A 82 12.75 15.65 14.47
CA ARG A 82 13.81 16.52 14.96
C ARG A 82 13.94 17.76 14.09
N ASN A 83 14.21 18.88 14.73
CA ASN A 83 14.66 20.08 14.03
C ASN A 83 16.13 19.90 13.57
N PRO A 84 16.67 20.74 12.67
CA PRO A 84 18.05 20.63 12.17
C PRO A 84 19.14 20.57 13.26
N TYR A 85 18.98 21.30 14.38
CA TYR A 85 19.84 21.15 15.55
C TYR A 85 19.77 19.75 16.16
N GLY A 86 18.55 19.25 16.38
CA GLY A 86 18.31 17.91 16.90
C GLY A 86 18.89 16.82 16.01
N LEU A 87 18.82 16.96 14.69
CA LEU A 87 19.48 16.07 13.73
C LEU A 87 21.00 16.14 13.86
N SER A 88 21.57 17.34 13.99
CA SER A 88 23.00 17.53 14.26
C SER A 88 23.44 16.86 15.56
N VAL A 89 22.65 16.98 16.63
CA VAL A 89 22.86 16.25 17.91
C VAL A 89 22.72 14.74 17.73
N GLU A 90 21.74 14.26 16.95
CA GLU A 90 21.54 12.82 16.71
C GLU A 90 22.70 12.17 15.96
N ALA A 91 23.34 12.90 15.05
CA ALA A 91 24.53 12.46 14.32
C ALA A 91 25.78 12.32 15.22
N THR A 92 25.80 12.91 16.43
CA THR A 92 26.91 12.75 17.38
C THR A 92 26.90 11.38 18.06
N PRO A 93 28.07 10.78 18.37
CA PRO A 93 28.15 9.38 18.82
C PRO A 93 27.66 9.16 20.26
N ASN A 94 27.97 10.07 21.19
CA ASN A 94 27.64 9.96 22.61
C ASN A 94 26.44 10.83 23.00
N ARG A 95 26.20 11.92 22.27
CA ARG A 95 25.10 12.89 22.48
C ARG A 95 25.12 13.51 23.89
N ASP A 96 26.33 13.68 24.41
CA ASP A 96 26.60 14.23 25.73
C ASP A 96 27.00 15.71 25.65
N LYS A 97 27.53 16.25 26.76
CA LYS A 97 27.95 17.64 26.87
C LYS A 97 29.00 18.01 25.82
N ASP A 98 30.01 17.16 25.62
CA ASP A 98 31.19 17.53 24.85
C ASP A 98 30.89 17.42 23.36
N ASP A 99 30.09 16.43 22.96
CA ASP A 99 29.49 16.33 21.62
C ASP A 99 28.64 17.58 21.29
N ILE A 100 27.77 18.02 22.22
CA ILE A 100 26.91 19.20 22.04
C ILE A 100 27.71 20.51 21.94
N LEU A 101 28.82 20.64 22.68
CA LEU A 101 29.75 21.76 22.53
C LEU A 101 30.50 21.72 21.19
N GLY A 102 30.79 20.52 20.67
CA GLY A 102 31.41 20.31 19.37
C GLY A 102 30.59 20.85 18.19
N LEU A 103 29.27 20.94 18.33
CA LEU A 103 28.37 21.52 17.32
C LEU A 103 28.37 23.06 17.32
N GLY A 104 29.01 23.73 18.29
CA GLY A 104 28.83 25.16 18.52
C GLY A 104 29.23 26.09 17.37
N SER A 105 30.12 25.66 16.46
CA SER A 105 30.50 26.45 15.26
C SER A 105 29.67 26.13 14.01
N ILE A 106 28.76 25.17 14.08
CA ILE A 106 27.86 24.81 12.98
C ILE A 106 26.67 25.78 13.02
N ASP A 107 26.26 26.25 11.86
CA ASP A 107 24.95 26.84 11.60
C ASP A 107 24.05 25.66 11.20
N SER A 108 23.08 25.32 12.07
CA SER A 108 22.39 24.03 11.99
C SER A 108 21.15 24.07 11.09
N ASP A 109 20.45 25.20 10.98
CA ASP A 109 19.28 25.37 10.10
C ASP A 109 19.52 26.32 8.90
N GLY A 110 20.69 26.93 8.81
CA GLY A 110 21.14 27.72 7.66
C GLY A 110 20.58 29.14 7.64
N ASP A 111 20.38 29.77 8.80
CA ASP A 111 19.87 31.15 8.94
C ASP A 111 20.97 32.23 8.87
N GLY A 112 22.26 31.82 8.88
CA GLY A 112 23.44 32.68 8.90
C GLY A 112 24.16 32.77 10.26
N PHE A 113 23.63 32.13 11.31
CA PHE A 113 24.14 32.15 12.67
C PHE A 113 24.58 30.75 13.12
N SER A 114 25.80 30.66 13.65
CA SER A 114 26.25 29.41 14.28
C SER A 114 25.55 29.22 15.63
N ASN A 115 25.23 27.97 15.99
CA ASN A 115 24.67 27.53 17.28
C ASN A 115 25.21 28.30 18.51
N ASN A 116 26.53 28.57 18.60
CA ASN A 116 27.10 29.33 19.71
C ASN A 116 26.65 30.80 19.77
N LYS A 117 26.45 31.49 18.63
CA LYS A 117 25.92 32.86 18.63
C LYS A 117 24.51 32.85 19.20
N GLU A 118 23.67 31.97 18.66
CA GLU A 118 22.27 31.81 19.03
C GLU A 118 22.06 31.44 20.49
N ILE A 119 22.89 30.56 21.05
CA ILE A 119 22.73 30.11 22.43
C ILE A 119 23.42 31.07 23.43
N THR A 120 24.38 31.90 23.00
CA THR A 120 25.32 32.58 23.94
C THR A 120 25.61 34.06 23.72
N ASP A 121 25.45 34.63 22.51
CA ASP A 121 25.82 36.03 22.21
C ASP A 121 24.74 37.05 22.62
N THR A 122 24.49 37.11 23.93
CA THR A 122 23.62 38.08 24.60
C THR A 122 24.18 39.52 24.61
N VAL A 123 25.31 39.77 23.93
CA VAL A 123 25.98 41.08 23.88
C VAL A 123 25.70 41.77 22.55
N THR A 124 25.77 41.03 21.45
CA THR A 124 25.45 41.53 20.11
C THR A 124 23.94 41.56 19.88
N PHE A 125 23.21 40.53 20.32
CA PHE A 125 21.79 40.33 20.00
C PHE A 125 20.91 40.47 21.23
N SER A 126 19.79 41.19 21.07
CA SER A 126 18.90 41.58 22.17
C SER A 126 17.87 40.51 22.56
N ASN A 127 17.61 39.55 21.67
CA ASN A 127 16.69 38.43 21.87
C ASN A 127 17.38 37.08 22.15
N THR A 128 18.71 37.01 22.10
CA THR A 128 19.48 35.80 22.41
C THR A 128 19.38 35.46 23.92
N PRO A 129 19.17 34.19 24.33
CA PRO A 129 19.21 32.97 23.52
C PRO A 129 18.04 32.77 22.54
N THR A 130 18.37 32.28 21.34
CA THR A 130 17.44 31.86 20.27
C THR A 130 17.55 30.37 19.99
N PHE A 131 16.61 29.80 19.24
CA PHE A 131 16.46 28.36 19.03
C PHE A 131 17.31 27.84 17.85
N PRO A 132 18.42 27.10 18.09
CA PRO A 132 19.45 26.78 17.08
C PRO A 132 19.07 25.81 15.95
N GLY A 133 17.78 25.57 15.79
CA GLY A 133 17.22 24.78 14.69
C GLY A 133 15.81 25.23 14.30
N LEU A 134 15.35 26.39 14.76
CA LEU A 134 14.05 26.93 14.40
C LEU A 134 14.25 28.31 13.76
N LYS A 135 13.84 28.43 12.50
CA LYS A 135 13.89 29.66 11.71
C LYS A 135 12.52 29.95 11.11
N PRO A 136 12.21 31.18 10.64
CA PRO A 136 10.94 31.52 10.00
C PRO A 136 10.42 30.48 9.01
N ALA A 137 11.30 29.91 8.17
CA ALA A 137 10.99 28.90 7.17
C ALA A 137 10.37 27.59 7.71
N ASN A 138 10.67 27.20 8.95
CA ASN A 138 10.27 25.92 9.53
C ASN A 138 9.32 26.05 10.73
N LEU A 139 8.87 27.26 11.06
CA LEU A 139 7.93 27.53 12.16
C LEU A 139 6.60 26.80 11.98
N SER A 140 6.14 26.59 10.74
CA SER A 140 4.92 25.83 10.42
C SER A 140 4.99 24.34 10.81
N SER A 141 6.19 23.79 11.00
CA SER A 141 6.37 22.42 11.48
C SER A 141 6.29 22.29 13.01
N VAL A 142 6.30 23.42 13.74
CA VAL A 142 6.31 23.44 15.20
C VAL A 142 4.95 23.10 15.79
N SER A 143 4.94 22.26 16.83
CA SER A 143 3.72 21.84 17.53
C SER A 143 3.88 21.84 19.05
N ASN A 144 2.75 21.77 19.77
CA ASN A 144 2.67 21.70 21.24
C ASN A 144 3.31 22.90 21.99
N VAL A 145 3.29 24.07 21.35
CA VAL A 145 3.66 25.39 21.90
C VAL A 145 2.84 26.46 21.17
N ASP A 146 2.58 27.59 21.81
CA ASP A 146 2.08 28.78 21.11
C ASP A 146 3.23 29.39 20.29
N THR A 147 3.08 29.51 18.97
CA THR A 147 4.14 30.05 18.11
C THR A 147 4.48 31.50 18.46
N ALA A 148 3.53 32.27 19.03
CA ALA A 148 3.77 33.64 19.49
C ALA A 148 4.78 33.72 20.66
N ASP A 149 4.92 32.65 21.46
CA ASP A 149 5.89 32.60 22.56
C ASP A 149 7.35 32.46 22.07
N ILE A 150 7.54 31.89 20.87
CA ILE A 150 8.86 31.55 20.31
C ILE A 150 9.26 32.41 19.11
N GLN A 151 8.32 33.07 18.44
CA GLN A 151 8.55 33.80 17.19
C GLN A 151 9.65 34.88 17.32
N SER A 152 9.74 35.57 18.46
CA SER A 152 10.78 36.58 18.71
C SER A 152 12.16 36.00 19.06
N HIS A 153 12.28 34.67 19.14
CA HIS A 153 13.47 33.93 19.58
C HIS A 153 13.91 32.86 18.59
N LEU A 154 13.50 32.94 17.33
CA LEU A 154 13.97 32.03 16.28
C LEU A 154 15.41 32.37 15.88
N VAL A 155 15.64 33.60 15.41
CA VAL A 155 16.93 34.06 14.86
C VAL A 155 17.52 35.22 15.68
N PRO A 156 18.84 35.30 15.92
CA PRO A 156 19.45 36.42 16.65
C PRO A 156 19.24 37.78 15.97
N SER A 157 18.71 38.75 16.71
CA SER A 157 18.43 40.10 16.22
C SER A 157 18.92 41.21 17.17
N THR A 158 19.33 42.32 16.56
CA THR A 158 19.75 43.54 17.28
C THR A 158 18.58 44.47 17.63
N GLY A 159 17.37 44.20 17.15
CA GLY A 159 16.15 44.96 17.44
C GLY A 159 14.90 44.41 16.73
N SER A 160 13.84 45.20 16.66
CA SER A 160 12.71 44.90 15.76
C SER A 160 13.11 45.35 14.36
N ASP A 161 13.50 44.42 13.49
CA ASP A 161 13.66 44.74 12.07
C ASP A 161 12.28 44.82 11.41
N THR A 162 12.08 45.85 10.61
CA THR A 162 10.84 46.13 9.88
C THR A 162 11.14 46.49 8.42
N THR A 163 12.34 46.16 7.95
CA THR A 163 12.81 46.46 6.59
C THR A 163 12.60 45.22 5.74
N PRO A 164 11.75 45.23 4.71
CA PRO A 164 11.65 44.08 3.81
C PRO A 164 13.00 43.77 3.14
N PRO A 165 13.32 42.49 2.93
CA PRO A 165 14.52 42.08 2.22
C PRO A 165 14.52 42.60 0.77
N THR A 166 15.68 42.58 0.12
CA THR A 166 15.76 42.70 -1.34
C THR A 166 15.76 41.32 -1.98
N VAL A 167 15.09 41.19 -3.14
CA VAL A 167 15.12 40.00 -4.00
C VAL A 167 15.07 40.43 -5.47
N ALA A 168 15.75 39.69 -6.34
CA ALA A 168 15.70 39.81 -7.79
C ALA A 168 15.85 38.43 -8.44
N VAL A 169 14.94 38.07 -9.35
CA VAL A 169 15.04 36.87 -10.20
C VAL A 169 16.06 37.16 -11.31
N ILE A 170 17.02 36.25 -11.50
CA ILE A 170 18.11 36.42 -12.48
C ILE A 170 17.93 35.45 -13.66
N VAL A 171 17.50 34.21 -13.39
CA VAL A 171 17.14 33.20 -14.40
C VAL A 171 16.02 32.31 -13.85
N PRO A 172 14.96 32.00 -14.62
CA PRO A 172 14.59 32.64 -15.87
C PRO A 172 14.07 34.06 -15.66
N ASN A 173 14.45 34.98 -16.54
CA ASN A 173 14.04 36.38 -16.48
C ASN A 173 13.39 36.88 -17.79
N GLY A 174 13.27 36.03 -18.81
CA GLY A 174 12.42 36.27 -19.98
C GLY A 174 13.05 35.85 -21.31
N GLY A 175 12.25 35.20 -22.15
CA GLY A 175 12.64 34.74 -23.48
C GLY A 175 13.45 33.44 -23.52
N GLU A 176 13.69 32.79 -22.38
CA GLU A 176 14.23 31.43 -22.34
C GLU A 176 13.22 30.41 -22.88
N THR A 177 13.73 29.26 -23.31
CA THR A 177 12.93 28.05 -23.60
C THR A 177 13.52 26.90 -22.80
N TYR A 178 12.70 26.27 -21.97
CA TYR A 178 13.04 25.02 -21.28
C TYR A 178 12.29 23.84 -21.91
N VAL A 179 12.99 22.75 -22.11
CA VAL A 179 12.37 21.44 -22.33
C VAL A 179 11.96 20.90 -20.97
N ALA A 180 10.70 20.52 -20.82
CA ALA A 180 10.20 19.92 -19.59
C ALA A 180 10.90 18.58 -19.25
N ASN A 181 10.78 18.17 -18.00
CA ASN A 181 11.43 17.00 -17.41
C ASN A 181 12.98 17.00 -17.53
N THR A 182 13.57 18.15 -17.87
CA THR A 182 15.02 18.35 -17.97
C THR A 182 15.48 19.33 -16.89
N ALA A 183 16.65 19.09 -16.30
CA ALA A 183 17.23 19.97 -15.28
C ALA A 183 17.47 21.39 -15.83
N ALA A 184 16.92 22.39 -15.15
CA ALA A 184 17.05 23.81 -15.42
C ALA A 184 17.57 24.52 -14.16
N THR A 185 18.49 25.48 -14.32
CA THR A 185 18.99 26.26 -13.19
C THR A 185 18.15 27.52 -13.00
N VAL A 186 17.52 27.64 -11.84
CA VAL A 186 16.90 28.89 -11.35
C VAL A 186 17.94 29.66 -10.56
N GLN A 187 18.05 30.97 -10.78
CA GLN A 187 18.97 31.87 -10.07
C GLN A 187 18.26 33.12 -9.58
N TRP A 188 18.62 33.57 -8.38
CA TRP A 188 18.14 34.81 -7.78
C TRP A 188 19.26 35.48 -6.98
N ILE A 189 19.09 36.75 -6.67
CA ILE A 189 19.87 37.46 -5.66
C ILE A 189 18.90 37.93 -4.59
N ALA A 190 19.08 37.50 -3.35
CA ALA A 190 18.35 38.03 -2.20
C ALA A 190 19.32 38.48 -1.11
N GLY A 191 18.98 39.55 -0.39
CA GLY A 191 19.83 40.11 0.64
C GLY A 191 19.10 41.05 1.57
N ASP A 192 19.47 40.97 2.86
CA ASP A 192 19.00 41.83 3.94
C ASP A 192 20.12 42.00 5.00
N ALA A 193 20.02 43.02 5.85
CA ALA A 193 20.97 43.30 6.92
C ALA A 193 20.85 42.34 8.13
N GLY A 194 19.64 41.87 8.46
CA GLY A 194 19.36 40.82 9.44
C GLY A 194 19.54 39.40 8.88
N GLY A 195 19.57 39.24 7.55
CA GLY A 195 19.78 37.98 6.85
C GLY A 195 18.48 37.36 6.31
N ILE A 196 18.63 36.39 5.41
CA ILE A 196 17.50 35.74 4.72
C ILE A 196 17.24 34.36 5.31
N ALA A 197 16.09 34.20 5.97
CA ALA A 197 15.66 32.94 6.59
C ALA A 197 15.24 31.88 5.56
N ALA A 198 14.55 32.33 4.51
CA ALA A 198 13.90 31.49 3.51
C ALA A 198 13.86 32.15 2.14
N VAL A 199 13.85 31.32 1.11
CA VAL A 199 13.44 31.68 -0.25
C VAL A 199 12.41 30.68 -0.74
N ASP A 200 11.24 31.17 -1.13
CA ASP A 200 10.17 30.40 -1.75
C ASP A 200 10.15 30.67 -3.26
N LEU A 201 10.05 29.61 -4.05
CA LEU A 201 10.09 29.63 -5.50
C LEU A 201 8.75 29.17 -6.06
N TYR A 202 8.20 29.92 -7.02
CA TYR A 202 6.92 29.64 -7.67
C TYR A 202 7.03 29.78 -9.19
N VAL A 203 6.20 29.03 -9.92
CA VAL A 203 6.03 29.17 -11.36
C VAL A 203 4.58 29.49 -11.69
N SER A 204 4.37 30.45 -12.58
CA SER A 204 3.11 30.69 -13.28
C SER A 204 3.19 30.08 -14.66
N LEU A 205 2.09 29.53 -15.17
CA LEU A 205 1.97 29.02 -16.55
C LEU A 205 0.99 29.85 -17.40
N ASP A 206 0.39 30.89 -16.82
CA ASP A 206 -0.77 31.64 -17.34
C ASP A 206 -0.52 33.15 -17.47
N GLY A 207 0.74 33.58 -17.49
CA GLY A 207 1.12 35.00 -17.59
C GLY A 207 1.03 35.76 -16.27
N GLY A 208 1.08 35.07 -15.14
CA GLY A 208 1.13 35.64 -13.79
C GLY A 208 -0.23 35.81 -13.11
N LEU A 209 -1.29 35.15 -13.60
CA LEU A 209 -2.61 35.16 -12.95
C LEU A 209 -2.61 34.21 -11.74
N THR A 210 -2.02 33.03 -11.88
CA THR A 210 -1.80 32.06 -10.80
C THR A 210 -0.33 31.65 -10.73
N PHE A 211 0.10 31.19 -9.55
CA PHE A 211 1.48 30.78 -9.27
C PHE A 211 1.47 29.55 -8.37
N SER A 212 1.97 28.43 -8.89
CA SER A 212 2.12 27.17 -8.15
C SER A 212 3.51 27.08 -7.50
N PRO A 213 3.62 26.49 -6.30
CA PRO A 213 4.91 26.30 -5.63
C PRO A 213 5.82 25.34 -6.41
N VAL A 214 7.11 25.68 -6.48
CA VAL A 214 8.19 24.86 -7.04
C VAL A 214 9.08 24.33 -5.90
N ALA A 215 9.39 25.18 -4.93
CA ALA A 215 10.11 24.84 -3.72
C ALA A 215 9.81 25.86 -2.63
N LEU A 216 9.73 25.43 -1.37
CA LEU A 216 9.43 26.29 -0.22
C LEU A 216 10.53 26.13 0.84
N GLY A 217 10.82 27.22 1.57
CA GLY A 217 11.73 27.22 2.71
C GLY A 217 13.21 27.05 2.37
N LEU A 218 13.63 27.33 1.13
CA LEU A 218 15.04 27.15 0.72
C LEU A 218 15.97 28.09 1.49
N SER A 219 17.18 27.62 1.80
CA SER A 219 18.27 28.51 2.23
C SER A 219 18.72 29.40 1.06
N ASN A 220 19.15 30.62 1.35
CA ASN A 220 19.53 31.61 0.32
C ASN A 220 20.89 31.31 -0.34
N THR A 221 20.95 30.26 -1.15
CA THR A 221 22.09 29.85 -1.97
C THR A 221 22.26 30.67 -3.26
N GLY A 222 21.21 31.41 -3.66
CA GLY A 222 21.13 32.13 -4.94
C GLY A 222 20.89 31.22 -6.16
N THR A 223 20.72 29.91 -5.96
CA THR A 223 20.54 28.93 -7.05
C THR A 223 19.74 27.71 -6.61
N TYR A 224 18.90 27.20 -7.50
CA TYR A 224 18.12 25.96 -7.33
C TYR A 224 18.10 25.17 -8.65
N GLU A 225 18.11 23.84 -8.57
CA GLU A 225 17.91 22.96 -9.73
C GLU A 225 16.43 22.59 -9.80
N TRP A 226 15.79 22.99 -10.90
CA TRP A 226 14.36 22.83 -11.14
C TRP A 226 14.14 21.94 -12.36
N PHE A 227 13.18 21.03 -12.28
CA PHE A 227 12.68 20.28 -13.41
C PHE A 227 11.30 20.85 -13.79
N PRO A 228 11.16 21.58 -14.92
CA PRO A 228 9.87 22.07 -15.35
C PRO A 228 8.96 20.89 -15.68
N ALA A 229 7.76 20.85 -15.09
CA ALA A 229 6.76 19.83 -15.43
C ALA A 229 6.37 19.93 -16.91
N ASN A 230 6.01 18.81 -17.54
CA ASN A 230 5.48 18.79 -18.90
C ASN A 230 4.07 19.38 -18.93
N ARG A 231 4.00 20.72 -18.89
CA ARG A 231 2.79 21.53 -19.03
C ARG A 231 3.11 22.69 -19.98
N PRO A 232 3.09 22.45 -21.30
CA PRO A 232 3.58 23.40 -22.29
C PRO A 232 2.90 24.77 -22.19
N THR A 233 3.68 25.84 -22.36
CA THR A 233 3.17 27.21 -22.35
C THR A 233 4.23 28.18 -22.88
N THR A 234 3.80 29.25 -23.55
CA THR A 234 4.66 30.41 -23.90
C THR A 234 4.52 31.56 -22.90
N GLN A 235 3.76 31.36 -21.83
CA GLN A 235 3.33 32.39 -20.87
C GLN A 235 3.91 32.16 -19.47
N ALA A 236 5.00 31.40 -19.35
CA ALA A 236 5.56 31.07 -18.05
C ALA A 236 6.26 32.28 -17.42
N LEU A 237 6.10 32.45 -16.10
CA LEU A 237 6.82 33.43 -15.29
C LEU A 237 7.31 32.75 -14.01
N PHE A 238 8.47 33.16 -13.51
CA PHE A 238 9.02 32.64 -12.26
C PHE A 238 8.95 33.72 -11.20
N ARG A 239 8.67 33.34 -9.95
CA ARG A 239 8.61 34.27 -8.81
C ARG A 239 9.46 33.74 -7.66
N ALA A 240 10.34 34.58 -7.15
CA ALA A 240 11.07 34.33 -5.92
C ALA A 240 10.53 35.23 -4.81
N ILE A 241 10.23 34.67 -3.64
CA ILE A 241 9.88 35.40 -2.43
C ILE A 241 11.01 35.18 -1.43
N ALA A 242 11.70 36.25 -1.03
CA ALA A 242 12.67 36.21 0.04
C ALA A 242 12.00 36.63 1.35
N ILE A 243 12.24 35.85 2.41
CA ILE A 243 11.75 36.13 3.77
C ILE A 243 12.98 36.33 4.65
N ASP A 244 13.04 37.46 5.34
CA ASP A 244 14.14 37.77 6.25
C ASP A 244 13.98 37.05 7.61
N ASN A 245 15.03 37.19 8.43
CA ASN A 245 15.08 36.62 9.77
C ASN A 245 14.12 37.27 10.79
N ALA A 246 13.40 38.33 10.40
CA ALA A 246 12.38 39.03 11.18
C ALA A 246 10.95 38.89 10.61
N PHE A 247 10.74 37.97 9.64
CA PHE A 247 9.48 37.73 8.92
C PHE A 247 9.00 38.84 7.98
N ASN A 248 9.82 39.84 7.65
CA ASN A 248 9.48 40.71 6.52
C ASN A 248 9.75 39.95 5.22
N ALA A 249 8.90 40.15 4.22
CA ALA A 249 8.99 39.46 2.93
C ALA A 249 9.01 40.46 1.77
N ALA A 250 9.76 40.11 0.72
CA ALA A 250 9.73 40.78 -0.56
C ALA A 250 9.66 39.73 -1.68
N ALA A 251 9.05 40.09 -2.80
CA ALA A 251 8.89 39.22 -3.95
C ALA A 251 9.35 39.91 -5.22
N ASP A 252 9.92 39.13 -6.13
CA ASP A 252 10.24 39.56 -7.49
C ASP A 252 9.80 38.49 -8.51
N VAL A 253 9.52 38.93 -9.74
CA VAL A 253 8.97 38.11 -10.84
C VAL A 253 9.78 38.38 -12.10
N SER A 254 10.00 37.34 -12.93
CA SER A 254 10.66 37.46 -14.24
C SER A 254 10.20 38.69 -15.04
N ASP A 255 11.15 39.49 -15.56
CA ASP A 255 10.91 40.72 -16.34
C ASP A 255 10.05 40.48 -17.60
N ALA A 256 10.11 39.28 -18.19
CA ALA A 256 9.23 38.85 -19.26
C ALA A 256 8.94 37.33 -19.22
N VAL A 257 7.97 36.89 -20.02
CA VAL A 257 7.60 35.47 -20.14
C VAL A 257 8.70 34.62 -20.76
N PHE A 258 8.78 33.36 -20.34
CA PHE A 258 9.59 32.31 -20.96
C PHE A 258 8.69 31.15 -21.43
N THR A 259 9.27 30.22 -22.19
CA THR A 259 8.55 29.08 -22.79
C THR A 259 8.93 27.77 -22.10
N ILE A 260 7.95 26.90 -21.88
CA ILE A 260 8.13 25.49 -21.53
C ILE A 260 7.58 24.66 -22.70
N GLU A 261 8.41 23.74 -23.22
CA GLU A 261 8.07 22.82 -24.31
C GLU A 261 8.08 21.37 -23.79
N SER A 262 7.24 20.49 -24.35
CA SER A 262 7.26 19.06 -24.02
C SER A 262 8.59 18.40 -24.39
N PRO A 263 9.06 17.39 -23.62
CA PRO A 263 10.19 16.58 -24.01
C PRO A 263 9.87 15.78 -25.29
N PRO A 264 10.86 15.54 -26.18
CA PRO A 264 10.68 14.66 -27.32
C PRO A 264 10.62 13.19 -26.86
N GLY A 265 9.58 12.47 -27.25
CA GLY A 265 9.37 11.07 -26.87
C GLY A 265 7.89 10.72 -26.85
N GLY A 266 7.57 9.57 -26.27
CA GLY A 266 6.20 9.04 -26.23
C GLY A 266 5.79 8.32 -27.51
N ILE A 267 4.95 7.30 -27.37
CA ILE A 267 4.15 6.76 -28.48
C ILE A 267 2.90 7.63 -28.64
N ALA A 268 2.22 7.93 -27.54
CA ALA A 268 1.22 8.99 -27.43
C ALA A 268 1.90 10.28 -26.90
N PRO A 269 1.69 11.46 -27.53
CA PRO A 269 2.31 12.71 -27.11
C PRO A 269 1.53 13.36 -25.94
N THR A 270 1.43 12.66 -24.82
CA THR A 270 0.80 13.16 -23.60
C THR A 270 1.67 14.15 -22.84
N THR A 271 1.03 14.86 -21.92
CA THR A 271 1.61 15.81 -20.98
C THR A 271 1.20 15.45 -19.56
N LEU A 272 1.71 16.17 -18.57
CA LEU A 272 1.24 16.01 -17.18
C LEU A 272 -0.23 16.42 -17.01
N ARG A 273 -0.82 17.23 -17.92
CA ARG A 273 -2.25 17.60 -17.84
C ARG A 273 -3.17 16.40 -18.06
N ASP A 274 -2.79 15.51 -18.96
CA ASP A 274 -3.55 14.31 -19.32
C ASP A 274 -3.71 13.34 -18.12
N PHE A 275 -2.88 13.50 -17.08
CA PHE A 275 -2.87 12.70 -15.85
C PHE A 275 -3.21 13.49 -14.58
N ASP A 276 -3.68 14.74 -14.71
CA ASP A 276 -4.16 15.53 -13.57
C ASP A 276 -5.29 14.81 -12.82
N GLN A 277 -5.29 14.91 -11.48
CA GLN A 277 -6.25 14.24 -10.60
C GLN A 277 -6.58 15.14 -9.38
N PRO A 278 -7.85 15.29 -8.99
CA PRO A 278 -8.26 16.12 -7.85
C PRO A 278 -7.85 15.51 -6.49
N GLY A 279 -8.10 16.23 -5.41
CA GLY A 279 -7.57 15.97 -4.06
C GLY A 279 -6.35 16.85 -3.75
N SER A 280 -5.63 16.55 -2.67
CA SER A 280 -4.44 17.30 -2.26
C SER A 280 -3.33 17.20 -3.28
N GLN A 281 -2.87 18.34 -3.77
CA GLN A 281 -1.78 18.50 -4.73
C GLN A 281 -0.42 18.59 -4.02
N PRO A 282 0.71 18.51 -4.75
CA PRO A 282 2.03 18.75 -4.17
C PRO A 282 2.11 20.07 -3.39
N PHE A 283 2.74 20.01 -2.22
CA PHE A 283 2.84 21.08 -1.22
C PHE A 283 1.55 21.44 -0.44
N GLU A 284 0.38 20.89 -0.77
CA GLU A 284 -0.85 21.15 0.01
C GLU A 284 -0.95 20.31 1.30
N ALA A 285 -0.39 19.10 1.33
CA ALA A 285 -0.53 18.17 2.45
C ALA A 285 0.40 18.43 3.65
N GLY A 286 1.19 19.51 3.65
CA GLY A 286 2.29 19.70 4.59
C GLY A 286 3.32 18.56 4.54
N ILE A 287 4.14 18.45 5.58
CA ILE A 287 5.17 17.39 5.67
C ILE A 287 4.56 16.13 6.31
N LEU A 288 4.52 15.02 5.57
CA LEU A 288 4.28 13.69 6.17
C LEU A 288 5.49 13.29 7.03
N ASN A 289 5.26 12.64 8.17
CA ASN A 289 6.34 12.08 9.00
C ASN A 289 6.81 10.70 8.51
N PRO A 290 8.09 10.34 8.70
CA PRO A 290 8.57 9.00 8.37
C PRO A 290 7.97 7.97 9.34
N PRO A 291 7.75 6.71 8.92
CA PRO A 291 7.10 5.69 9.76
C PRO A 291 7.89 5.35 11.04
N SER A 292 9.19 5.65 11.06
CA SER A 292 10.04 5.57 12.26
C SER A 292 9.60 6.52 13.39
N ALA A 293 8.91 7.62 13.10
CA ALA A 293 8.33 8.50 14.10
C ALA A 293 7.16 7.81 14.84
N CYS A 294 6.36 7.02 14.13
CA CYS A 294 5.24 6.25 14.69
C CYS A 294 5.74 5.02 15.48
N ALA A 295 6.81 4.38 15.00
CA ALA A 295 7.38 3.15 15.56
C ALA A 295 7.82 3.24 17.04
N VAL A 296 8.05 4.46 17.56
CA VAL A 296 8.40 4.70 18.97
C VAL A 296 7.29 4.23 19.92
N CYS A 297 6.03 4.46 19.53
CA CYS A 297 4.84 4.12 20.34
C CYS A 297 4.03 2.95 19.75
N HIS A 298 4.07 2.76 18.42
CA HIS A 298 3.26 1.78 17.68
C HIS A 298 4.07 0.58 17.16
N GLY A 299 5.25 0.32 17.73
CA GLY A 299 6.07 -0.85 17.40
C GLY A 299 7.01 -1.30 18.52
N ASN A 300 7.61 -2.48 18.33
CA ASN A 300 8.54 -3.16 19.21
C ASN A 300 8.01 -3.44 20.64
N TYR A 301 6.70 -3.65 20.80
CA TYR A 301 6.06 -4.01 22.07
C TYR A 301 5.29 -5.34 22.02
N ASP A 302 4.66 -5.68 20.90
CA ASP A 302 3.90 -6.93 20.74
C ASP A 302 3.77 -7.28 19.24
N PRO A 303 4.59 -8.20 18.70
CA PRO A 303 4.64 -8.46 17.26
C PRO A 303 3.33 -9.02 16.68
N ASP A 304 2.48 -9.62 17.52
CA ASP A 304 1.24 -10.28 17.09
C ASP A 304 0.10 -9.28 16.83
N VAL A 305 0.22 -8.04 17.35
CA VAL A 305 -0.84 -7.01 17.26
C VAL A 305 -0.35 -5.60 16.90
N GLU A 306 0.96 -5.31 17.00
CA GLU A 306 1.45 -3.94 16.80
C GLU A 306 1.36 -3.46 15.34
N PRO A 307 0.94 -2.20 15.09
CA PRO A 307 0.81 -1.68 13.74
C PRO A 307 2.12 -1.70 12.93
N PHE A 308 3.23 -1.25 13.51
CA PHE A 308 4.45 -0.96 12.76
C PHE A 308 5.08 -2.21 12.12
N ARG A 309 5.24 -3.31 12.87
CA ARG A 309 5.80 -4.56 12.32
C ARG A 309 4.87 -5.19 11.30
N ASN A 310 3.57 -5.23 11.57
CA ASN A 310 2.61 -5.86 10.66
C ASN A 310 2.54 -5.10 9.32
N TRP A 311 2.46 -3.77 9.37
CA TRP A 311 2.54 -2.89 8.19
C TRP A 311 3.83 -3.09 7.40
N ARG A 312 5.00 -3.15 8.08
CA ARG A 312 6.32 -3.29 7.44
C ARG A 312 6.45 -4.59 6.62
N GLY A 313 5.68 -5.63 6.96
CA GLY A 313 5.60 -6.89 6.20
C GLY A 313 4.62 -6.89 5.02
N SER A 314 3.84 -5.83 4.82
CA SER A 314 2.85 -5.71 3.74
C SER A 314 3.44 -5.04 2.49
N MET A 315 2.83 -5.29 1.32
CA MET A 315 3.22 -4.59 0.09
C MET A 315 2.94 -3.07 0.14
N MET A 316 2.06 -2.58 1.03
CA MET A 316 1.87 -1.13 1.22
C MET A 316 3.16 -0.44 1.67
N ALA A 317 3.89 -1.04 2.63
CA ALA A 317 5.18 -0.55 3.08
C ALA A 317 6.29 -0.65 2.02
N GLN A 318 6.11 -1.55 1.04
CA GLN A 318 7.10 -1.86 0.01
C GLN A 318 6.76 -1.29 -1.38
N ALA A 319 5.66 -0.55 -1.52
CA ALA A 319 5.14 -0.08 -2.81
C ALA A 319 6.17 0.75 -3.62
N SER A 320 7.07 1.46 -2.92
CA SER A 320 8.16 2.25 -3.49
C SER A 320 9.42 1.43 -3.88
N LEU A 321 9.54 0.21 -3.38
CA LEU A 321 10.71 -0.66 -3.59
C LEU A 321 10.48 -1.73 -4.66
N ASP A 322 9.22 -2.02 -4.99
CA ASP A 322 8.80 -3.01 -5.98
C ASP A 322 9.48 -2.79 -7.37
N PRO A 323 10.31 -3.74 -7.86
CA PRO A 323 10.97 -3.65 -9.16
C PRO A 323 10.05 -3.96 -10.35
N LEU A 324 8.96 -4.72 -10.15
CA LEU A 324 7.98 -5.00 -11.20
C LEU A 324 7.17 -3.75 -11.53
N PHE A 325 6.74 -3.03 -10.49
CA PHE A 325 6.19 -1.68 -10.57
C PHE A 325 7.12 -0.73 -11.34
N LYS A 326 8.42 -0.69 -11.01
CA LYS A 326 9.39 0.18 -11.69
C LYS A 326 9.55 -0.17 -13.16
N ALA A 327 9.67 -1.46 -13.49
CA ALA A 327 9.76 -1.90 -14.88
C ALA A 327 8.51 -1.52 -15.69
N ASN A 328 7.31 -1.66 -15.10
CA ASN A 328 6.07 -1.22 -15.75
C ASN A 328 5.99 0.30 -15.91
N MET A 329 6.37 1.07 -14.89
CA MET A 329 6.37 2.54 -14.94
C MET A 329 7.33 3.11 -16.00
N VAL A 330 8.42 2.39 -16.31
CA VAL A 330 9.29 2.74 -17.46
C VAL A 330 8.54 2.54 -18.79
N ILE A 331 7.82 1.42 -18.98
CA ILE A 331 6.99 1.23 -20.18
C ILE A 331 5.87 2.28 -20.25
N ALA A 332 5.19 2.56 -19.15
CA ALA A 332 4.15 3.59 -19.07
C ALA A 332 4.67 4.96 -19.54
N ASN A 333 5.79 5.45 -19.01
CA ASN A 333 6.38 6.72 -19.43
C ASN A 333 6.98 6.69 -20.86
N GLN A 334 7.40 5.53 -21.38
CA GLN A 334 7.77 5.37 -22.79
C GLN A 334 6.57 5.48 -23.73
N ASP A 335 5.45 4.86 -23.34
CA ASP A 335 4.23 4.77 -24.12
C ASP A 335 3.48 6.12 -24.12
N ALA A 336 3.28 6.69 -22.94
CA ALA A 336 2.63 7.98 -22.71
C ALA A 336 3.46 8.77 -21.67
N PRO A 337 4.25 9.77 -22.08
CA PRO A 337 5.04 10.60 -21.18
C PRO A 337 4.20 11.22 -20.07
N ASP A 338 4.79 11.32 -18.89
CA ASP A 338 4.18 11.86 -17.66
C ASP A 338 3.05 11.02 -17.03
N SER A 339 2.67 9.88 -17.64
CA SER A 339 1.75 8.90 -17.05
C SER A 339 2.23 8.33 -15.71
N GLY A 340 3.55 8.31 -15.48
CA GLY A 340 4.14 7.89 -14.22
C GLY A 340 3.71 8.70 -13.01
N ASP A 341 3.18 9.93 -13.15
CA ASP A 341 2.70 10.70 -12.00
C ASP A 341 1.56 10.01 -11.26
N LEU A 342 0.61 9.41 -11.99
CA LEU A 342 -0.47 8.57 -11.44
C LEU A 342 0.09 7.40 -10.62
N CYS A 343 1.19 6.81 -11.10
CA CYS A 343 1.87 5.70 -10.44
C CYS A 343 2.59 6.16 -9.15
N LEU A 344 3.35 7.25 -9.23
CA LEU A 344 4.08 7.85 -8.10
C LEU A 344 3.14 8.36 -7.00
N ARG A 345 1.97 8.88 -7.37
CA ARG A 345 0.94 9.36 -6.44
C ARG A 345 0.47 8.29 -5.45
N CYS A 346 0.35 7.03 -5.90
CA CYS A 346 -0.03 5.91 -5.04
C CYS A 346 1.17 5.17 -4.42
N HIS A 347 2.28 5.00 -5.16
CA HIS A 347 3.42 4.19 -4.70
C HIS A 347 4.48 4.96 -3.91
N LEU A 348 4.65 6.27 -4.14
CA LEU A 348 5.58 7.16 -3.45
C LEU A 348 4.90 8.47 -2.96
N PRO A 349 3.73 8.37 -2.28
CA PRO A 349 2.88 9.52 -1.95
C PRO A 349 3.60 10.59 -1.14
N ARG A 350 4.55 10.20 -0.28
CA ARG A 350 5.36 11.11 0.53
C ARG A 350 6.22 12.06 -0.32
N GLY A 351 6.85 11.54 -1.37
CA GLY A 351 7.69 12.35 -2.26
C GLY A 351 6.85 13.13 -3.27
N TRP A 352 5.78 12.52 -3.79
CA TRP A 352 4.79 13.16 -4.67
C TRP A 352 4.17 14.40 -4.01
N LEU A 353 3.61 14.27 -2.80
CA LEU A 353 3.06 15.39 -2.00
C LEU A 353 4.08 16.48 -1.63
N GLN A 354 5.36 16.25 -1.85
CA GLN A 354 6.45 17.17 -1.57
C GLN A 354 7.14 17.68 -2.87
N GLY A 355 6.46 17.55 -4.01
CA GLY A 355 6.91 18.10 -5.29
C GLY A 355 8.03 17.34 -5.98
N ARG A 356 8.29 16.07 -5.60
CA ARG A 356 9.40 15.26 -6.15
C ARG A 356 8.95 14.21 -7.19
N SER A 357 7.81 14.42 -7.84
CA SER A 357 7.31 13.57 -8.94
C SER A 357 7.65 14.06 -10.35
N VAL A 358 8.50 15.08 -10.49
CA VAL A 358 8.93 15.62 -11.78
C VAL A 358 10.47 15.53 -11.89
N PRO A 359 11.03 14.73 -12.81
CA PRO A 359 10.35 13.87 -13.78
C PRO A 359 9.56 12.71 -13.14
N THR A 360 8.56 12.23 -13.87
CA THR A 360 7.60 11.18 -13.49
C THR A 360 8.17 9.76 -13.49
N ASP A 361 9.50 9.63 -13.54
CA ASP A 361 10.26 8.40 -13.37
C ASP A 361 10.65 8.13 -11.90
N GLY A 362 10.38 9.09 -11.00
CA GLY A 362 10.74 9.02 -9.59
C GLY A 362 12.23 9.29 -9.31
N SER A 363 12.99 9.79 -10.28
CA SER A 363 14.43 10.11 -10.13
C SER A 363 14.73 11.15 -9.05
N GLN A 364 13.78 12.02 -8.72
CA GLN A 364 13.93 13.03 -7.67
C GLN A 364 13.59 12.52 -6.26
N MET A 365 13.11 11.28 -6.12
CA MET A 365 12.65 10.74 -4.84
C MET A 365 13.80 10.52 -3.86
N LEU A 366 13.65 11.01 -2.62
CA LEU A 366 14.67 10.86 -1.58
C LEU A 366 14.62 9.46 -0.96
N SER A 367 15.70 9.04 -0.32
CA SER A 367 15.71 7.78 0.45
C SER A 367 14.66 7.74 1.58
N THR A 368 14.25 8.89 2.10
CA THR A 368 13.15 9.01 3.08
C THR A 368 11.77 8.86 2.46
N ASP A 369 11.64 8.96 1.14
CA ASP A 369 10.37 8.79 0.40
C ASP A 369 10.11 7.32 0.05
N MET A 370 11.12 6.47 0.18
CA MET A 370 11.09 5.02 -0.07
C MET A 370 10.45 4.24 1.09
N SER A 371 9.27 4.68 1.54
CA SER A 371 8.48 4.05 2.60
C SER A 371 7.09 3.56 2.15
N GLY A 372 6.83 3.54 0.84
CA GLY A 372 5.53 3.23 0.26
C GLY A 372 4.37 4.05 0.85
N VAL A 373 3.21 3.40 0.97
CA VAL A 373 2.02 3.90 1.65
C VAL A 373 2.23 3.76 3.17
N ALA A 374 2.71 4.83 3.79
CA ALA A 374 3.11 4.86 5.20
C ALA A 374 2.00 5.39 6.14
N CYS A 375 2.16 5.10 7.44
CA CYS A 375 1.19 5.39 8.50
C CYS A 375 0.63 6.83 8.45
N ASP A 376 1.50 7.82 8.21
CA ASP A 376 1.13 9.23 8.25
C ASP A 376 0.28 9.67 7.06
N LEU A 377 0.29 8.96 5.93
CA LEU A 377 -0.65 9.23 4.83
C LEU A 377 -2.05 8.77 5.25
N CYS A 378 -2.23 7.47 5.49
CA CYS A 378 -3.54 6.88 5.82
C CYS A 378 -4.19 7.57 7.02
N HIS A 379 -3.44 7.78 8.12
CA HIS A 379 -3.93 8.46 9.31
C HIS A 379 -4.07 9.99 9.15
N ARG A 380 -3.78 10.60 8.01
CA ARG A 380 -4.10 12.01 7.73
C ARG A 380 -5.12 12.17 6.61
N LEU A 381 -5.66 11.08 6.07
CA LEU A 381 -6.70 11.15 5.06
C LEU A 381 -7.95 11.82 5.64
N VAL A 382 -8.38 12.87 4.96
CA VAL A 382 -9.66 13.54 5.16
C VAL A 382 -10.65 12.90 4.19
N ASP A 383 -11.89 12.77 4.64
CA ASP A 383 -12.99 12.28 3.81
C ASP A 383 -13.32 13.32 2.73
N PRO A 384 -13.24 13.00 1.43
CA PRO A 384 -13.62 13.92 0.37
C PRO A 384 -15.15 14.19 0.31
N ILE A 385 -15.98 13.37 0.98
CA ILE A 385 -17.43 13.52 1.00
C ILE A 385 -17.88 13.92 2.41
N PHE A 386 -17.71 15.20 2.75
CA PHE A 386 -17.95 15.72 4.11
C PHE A 386 -19.42 15.61 4.59
N ASP A 387 -19.64 14.89 5.68
CA ASP A 387 -20.84 14.95 6.51
C ASP A 387 -20.57 15.77 7.80
N PRO A 388 -21.21 16.95 7.98
CA PRO A 388 -21.02 17.80 9.16
C PRO A 388 -21.55 17.21 10.48
N ILE A 389 -22.21 16.05 10.46
CA ILE A 389 -22.68 15.33 11.66
C ILE A 389 -21.61 14.36 12.17
N GLU A 390 -20.92 13.66 11.26
CA GLU A 390 -20.06 12.51 11.59
C GLU A 390 -18.56 12.79 11.39
N ASN A 391 -18.17 13.66 10.44
CA ASN A 391 -16.77 14.03 10.20
C ASN A 391 -16.29 15.11 11.20
N PRO A 392 -14.97 15.17 11.50
CA PRO A 392 -14.37 16.28 12.24
C PRO A 392 -14.67 17.64 11.59
N ALA A 393 -15.06 18.63 12.39
CA ALA A 393 -15.38 19.97 11.88
C ALA A 393 -14.21 20.68 11.18
N GLN A 394 -12.96 20.27 11.46
CA GLN A 394 -11.76 20.77 10.78
C GLN A 394 -11.65 20.30 9.32
N ASP A 395 -12.38 19.24 8.93
CA ASP A 395 -12.30 18.67 7.59
C ASP A 395 -12.92 19.63 6.54
N GLU A 396 -13.93 20.42 6.92
CA GLU A 396 -14.55 21.47 6.08
C GLU A 396 -13.52 22.53 5.64
N ASP A 397 -12.81 23.14 6.59
CA ASP A 397 -11.75 24.14 6.32
C ASP A 397 -10.61 23.56 5.47
N ILE A 398 -10.31 22.26 5.59
CA ILE A 398 -9.26 21.60 4.80
C ILE A 398 -9.73 21.42 3.35
N LEU A 399 -10.96 20.93 3.14
CA LEU A 399 -11.53 20.72 1.80
C LEU A 399 -11.71 22.04 1.03
N ASP A 400 -12.21 23.08 1.70
CA ASP A 400 -12.36 24.43 1.14
C ASP A 400 -11.02 25.09 0.75
N SER A 401 -9.88 24.58 1.28
CA SER A 401 -8.55 25.12 1.00
C SER A 401 -7.86 24.54 -0.25
N LEU A 402 -8.38 23.43 -0.81
CA LEU A 402 -7.77 22.73 -1.94
C LEU A 402 -7.88 23.52 -3.24
N ILE A 403 -6.80 23.61 -4.02
CA ILE A 403 -6.87 24.20 -5.37
C ILE A 403 -7.65 23.34 -6.37
N PHE A 404 -7.78 22.04 -6.10
CA PHE A 404 -8.46 21.08 -6.96
C PHE A 404 -9.20 20.00 -6.12
N PRO A 405 -10.34 20.32 -5.50
CA PRO A 405 -11.05 19.40 -4.61
C PRO A 405 -11.62 18.19 -5.35
N THR A 406 -11.66 17.05 -4.66
CA THR A 406 -12.35 15.82 -5.10
C THR A 406 -13.66 15.63 -4.32
N PHE A 407 -14.61 14.93 -4.94
CA PHE A 407 -15.89 14.51 -4.35
C PHE A 407 -16.18 13.02 -4.62
N ASP A 408 -15.16 12.26 -5.01
CA ASP A 408 -15.23 10.84 -5.37
C ASP A 408 -13.94 10.12 -4.91
N PHE A 409 -13.96 8.79 -4.92
CA PHE A 409 -12.84 7.93 -4.55
C PHE A 409 -12.18 7.29 -5.79
N GLY A 410 -10.96 6.78 -5.63
CA GLY A 410 -10.17 6.17 -6.70
C GLY A 410 -9.01 7.05 -7.15
N ASN A 411 -8.19 6.54 -8.07
CA ASN A 411 -7.09 7.25 -8.75
C ASN A 411 -6.05 7.96 -7.84
N GLY A 412 -6.00 7.63 -6.55
CA GLY A 412 -5.19 8.35 -5.58
C GLY A 412 -5.75 9.74 -5.24
N MET A 413 -7.04 10.01 -5.48
CA MET A 413 -7.76 11.26 -5.20
C MET A 413 -7.95 11.50 -3.68
N TYR A 414 -6.90 11.33 -2.88
CA TYR A 414 -6.90 11.61 -1.45
C TYR A 414 -6.93 13.11 -1.15
N THR A 415 -7.59 13.47 -0.06
CA THR A 415 -7.34 14.73 0.67
C THR A 415 -6.53 14.41 1.92
N VAL A 416 -5.51 15.22 2.22
CA VAL A 416 -4.59 15.00 3.35
C VAL A 416 -4.56 16.22 4.26
N ASP A 417 -4.80 16.01 5.55
CA ASP A 417 -4.71 17.04 6.59
C ASP A 417 -3.31 17.67 6.62
N PRO A 418 -3.16 18.99 6.39
CA PRO A 418 -1.86 19.67 6.35
C PRO A 418 -1.24 19.91 7.74
N THR A 419 -2.06 19.94 8.79
CA THR A 419 -1.67 20.27 10.18
C THR A 419 -1.00 19.11 10.90
N GLY A 420 -1.26 17.88 10.44
CA GLY A 420 -0.77 16.67 11.08
C GLY A 420 -1.64 16.16 12.22
N ALA A 421 -2.93 16.51 12.29
CA ALA A 421 -3.84 15.77 13.17
C ALA A 421 -4.04 14.35 12.62
N ARG A 422 -3.90 13.32 13.48
CA ARG A 422 -4.08 11.92 13.07
C ARG A 422 -5.54 11.51 13.25
N ARG A 423 -6.15 10.92 12.24
CA ARG A 423 -7.51 10.37 12.26
C ARG A 423 -7.49 8.87 12.56
N GLY A 424 -8.57 8.37 13.12
CA GLY A 424 -8.73 6.95 13.45
C GLY A 424 -10.09 6.62 14.06
N PRO A 425 -10.36 5.32 14.30
CA PRO A 425 -11.69 4.86 14.67
C PRO A 425 -12.05 5.04 16.16
N PHE A 426 -11.16 5.50 17.04
CA PHE A 426 -11.34 5.38 18.50
C PHE A 426 -11.43 6.71 19.25
N ILE A 427 -12.53 6.88 20.00
CA ILE A 427 -12.82 8.06 20.83
C ILE A 427 -11.94 8.16 22.10
N ASP A 428 -11.36 7.05 22.54
CA ASP A 428 -10.66 6.88 23.82
C ASP A 428 -9.17 6.56 23.65
N ALA A 429 -8.56 7.02 22.55
CA ALA A 429 -7.14 6.84 22.28
C ALA A 429 -6.26 7.52 23.35
N THR A 430 -5.24 6.82 23.84
CA THR A 430 -4.19 7.43 24.67
C THR A 430 -3.20 8.15 23.75
N THR A 431 -3.16 9.48 23.85
CA THR A 431 -2.49 10.36 22.88
C THR A 431 -1.09 10.78 23.33
N GLY A 432 -0.16 10.78 22.36
CA GLY A 432 1.11 11.54 22.39
C GLY A 432 1.22 12.55 21.23
N HIS A 433 0.13 12.79 20.50
CA HIS A 433 -0.01 13.72 19.36
C HIS A 433 -1.51 13.99 19.11
N PRO A 434 -1.92 15.07 18.42
CA PRO A 434 -3.33 15.31 18.12
C PRO A 434 -4.01 14.10 17.45
N VAL A 435 -5.22 13.77 17.92
CA VAL A 435 -6.06 12.69 17.38
C VAL A 435 -7.48 13.21 17.15
N LEU A 436 -8.03 12.90 15.99
CA LEU A 436 -9.43 13.11 15.61
C LEU A 436 -10.11 11.76 15.36
N VAL A 437 -11.40 11.68 15.65
CA VAL A 437 -12.20 10.47 15.39
C VAL A 437 -12.80 10.62 13.99
N SER A 438 -12.66 9.60 13.15
CA SER A 438 -13.09 9.66 11.75
C SER A 438 -13.91 8.42 11.38
N PRO A 439 -15.14 8.58 10.87
CA PRO A 439 -15.96 7.50 10.30
C PRO A 439 -15.27 6.83 9.11
N PHE A 440 -14.74 7.64 8.19
CA PHE A 440 -13.97 7.22 7.00
C PHE A 440 -12.87 6.18 7.30
N HIS A 441 -12.23 6.24 8.48
CA HIS A 441 -11.23 5.25 8.92
C HIS A 441 -11.80 3.87 9.30
N ARG A 442 -13.12 3.68 9.20
CA ARG A 442 -13.87 2.43 9.39
C ARG A 442 -14.57 1.96 8.10
N GLU A 443 -14.50 2.74 7.04
CA GLU A 443 -15.26 2.53 5.80
C GLU A 443 -14.33 2.04 4.69
N ALA A 444 -14.84 1.18 3.81
CA ALA A 444 -14.06 0.66 2.68
C ALA A 444 -13.58 1.76 1.70
N ALA A 445 -14.24 2.93 1.69
CA ALA A 445 -13.91 4.05 0.82
C ALA A 445 -12.48 4.60 1.01
N ILE A 446 -11.91 4.48 2.22
CA ILE A 446 -10.49 4.82 2.47
C ILE A 446 -9.53 3.93 1.68
N CYS A 447 -9.91 2.66 1.45
CA CYS A 447 -9.19 1.75 0.56
C CYS A 447 -9.51 2.07 -0.91
N GLY A 448 -10.78 2.39 -1.21
CA GLY A 448 -11.24 2.80 -2.55
C GLY A 448 -10.45 3.97 -3.14
N THR A 449 -9.98 4.89 -2.30
CA THR A 449 -9.09 6.01 -2.67
C THR A 449 -7.88 5.58 -3.52
N CYS A 450 -7.34 4.37 -3.32
CA CYS A 450 -6.25 3.81 -4.13
C CYS A 450 -6.60 2.50 -4.87
N HIS A 451 -7.68 1.81 -4.48
CA HIS A 451 -8.08 0.50 -5.04
C HIS A 451 -9.29 0.56 -5.99
N ASP A 452 -9.61 1.76 -6.48
CA ASP A 452 -10.33 1.94 -7.74
C ASP A 452 -9.45 2.75 -8.70
N VAL A 453 -8.97 2.15 -9.79
CA VAL A 453 -7.92 2.72 -10.64
C VAL A 453 -8.39 2.79 -12.08
N SER A 454 -8.28 3.98 -12.65
CA SER A 454 -8.71 4.29 -14.01
C SER A 454 -7.64 5.10 -14.74
N ASN A 455 -7.60 5.01 -16.07
CA ASN A 455 -6.72 5.86 -16.87
C ASN A 455 -7.45 7.18 -17.22
N PRO A 456 -7.00 8.35 -16.72
CA PRO A 456 -7.64 9.64 -17.01
C PRO A 456 -7.50 10.10 -18.45
N ALA A 457 -6.58 9.54 -19.23
CA ALA A 457 -6.41 9.90 -20.64
C ALA A 457 -7.56 9.40 -21.53
N PHE A 458 -8.52 8.64 -20.98
CA PHE A 458 -9.66 8.05 -21.71
C PHE A 458 -10.99 8.24 -20.95
N GLU A 459 -11.98 8.83 -21.62
CA GLU A 459 -13.36 8.96 -21.13
C GLU A 459 -14.35 8.07 -21.92
N LYS A 460 -15.39 7.57 -21.25
CA LYS A 460 -16.46 6.73 -21.83
C LYS A 460 -17.39 7.56 -22.73
N ASP A 461 -17.50 7.18 -23.99
CA ASP A 461 -18.38 7.82 -24.97
C ASP A 461 -19.86 7.45 -24.75
N GLY A 462 -20.76 8.15 -25.45
CA GLY A 462 -22.21 7.90 -25.37
C GLY A 462 -22.67 6.52 -25.91
N ASN A 463 -21.75 5.69 -26.41
CA ASN A 463 -21.98 4.32 -26.84
C ASN A 463 -21.29 3.28 -25.92
N GLY A 464 -20.63 3.72 -24.84
CA GLY A 464 -19.94 2.87 -23.87
C GLY A 464 -18.47 2.54 -24.20
N ASN A 465 -17.89 3.11 -25.26
CA ASN A 465 -16.49 2.88 -25.63
C ASN A 465 -15.58 3.91 -24.95
N TYR A 466 -14.40 3.50 -24.49
CA TYR A 466 -13.41 4.42 -23.92
C TYR A 466 -12.56 5.02 -25.05
N ILE A 467 -12.71 6.32 -25.27
CA ILE A 467 -12.03 7.07 -26.32
C ILE A 467 -10.92 7.95 -25.71
N PRO A 468 -9.78 8.14 -26.41
CA PRO A 468 -8.72 9.01 -25.92
C PRO A 468 -9.19 10.47 -25.91
N ASN A 469 -8.79 11.20 -24.86
CA ASN A 469 -9.04 12.62 -24.70
C ASN A 469 -8.17 13.46 -25.66
N ALA A 470 -8.36 14.77 -25.67
CA ALA A 470 -7.46 15.67 -26.38
C ALA A 470 -6.13 15.80 -25.59
N PHE A 471 -4.99 15.65 -26.26
CA PHE A 471 -3.68 15.83 -25.63
C PHE A 471 -3.49 17.23 -25.04
N ASP A 472 -2.71 17.35 -23.96
CA ASP A 472 -2.53 18.59 -23.18
C ASP A 472 -3.86 19.11 -22.59
N THR A 473 -4.78 18.19 -22.27
CA THR A 473 -6.02 18.51 -21.54
C THR A 473 -6.29 17.54 -20.41
N THR A 474 -6.73 18.11 -19.28
CA THR A 474 -7.23 17.38 -18.11
C THR A 474 -8.58 16.74 -18.41
N ALA A 475 -8.83 15.54 -17.89
CA ALA A 475 -10.13 14.85 -17.99
C ALA A 475 -11.29 15.73 -17.51
N THR A 476 -12.48 15.57 -18.11
CA THR A 476 -13.65 16.41 -17.77
C THR A 476 -14.48 15.82 -16.62
N ASN A 477 -14.38 14.52 -16.38
CA ASN A 477 -15.04 13.80 -15.30
C ASN A 477 -14.07 12.78 -14.65
N PHE A 478 -13.97 12.82 -13.32
CA PHE A 478 -13.04 12.00 -12.53
C PHE A 478 -13.64 10.72 -11.97
N SER A 479 -14.94 10.49 -12.17
CA SER A 479 -15.57 9.28 -11.64
C SER A 479 -15.05 8.02 -12.32
N ALA A 480 -14.77 6.99 -11.52
CA ALA A 480 -14.34 5.68 -12.01
C ALA A 480 -15.36 5.02 -12.97
N HIS A 481 -16.63 5.46 -12.97
CA HIS A 481 -17.64 4.95 -13.89
C HIS A 481 -17.55 5.59 -15.30
N THR A 482 -16.79 6.69 -15.43
CA THR A 482 -16.58 7.41 -16.70
C THR A 482 -15.16 7.25 -17.26
N LEU A 483 -14.15 7.16 -16.41
CA LEU A 483 -12.77 6.90 -16.84
C LEU A 483 -12.55 5.42 -17.20
N LEU A 484 -11.59 5.13 -18.08
CA LEU A 484 -11.24 3.77 -18.49
C LEU A 484 -10.84 2.88 -17.29
N PRO A 485 -11.48 1.72 -17.05
CA PRO A 485 -11.09 0.78 -16.02
C PRO A 485 -9.71 0.17 -16.23
N VAL A 486 -8.91 0.20 -15.15
CA VAL A 486 -7.67 -0.54 -15.00
C VAL A 486 -7.82 -1.56 -13.87
N GLU A 487 -8.23 -1.10 -12.68
CA GLU A 487 -8.57 -1.92 -11.52
C GLU A 487 -9.90 -1.47 -10.92
N ARG A 488 -10.80 -2.41 -10.61
CA ARG A 488 -12.12 -2.13 -10.05
C ARG A 488 -12.35 -2.78 -8.69
N THR A 489 -11.29 -3.07 -7.93
CA THR A 489 -11.35 -3.82 -6.67
C THR A 489 -12.37 -3.25 -5.67
N TYR A 490 -12.42 -1.92 -5.54
CA TYR A 490 -13.40 -1.24 -4.69
C TYR A 490 -14.82 -1.33 -5.26
N SER A 491 -15.07 -0.94 -6.51
CA SER A 491 -16.38 -1.08 -7.17
C SER A 491 -16.92 -2.52 -7.16
N GLU A 492 -16.06 -3.52 -7.42
CA GLU A 492 -16.39 -4.95 -7.35
C GLU A 492 -16.87 -5.35 -5.95
N TRP A 493 -16.25 -4.82 -4.90
CA TRP A 493 -16.70 -5.03 -3.51
C TRP A 493 -17.97 -4.23 -3.17
N PHE A 494 -18.07 -2.98 -3.64
CA PHE A 494 -19.18 -2.07 -3.36
C PHE A 494 -20.50 -2.63 -3.92
N HIS A 495 -20.46 -3.31 -5.06
CA HIS A 495 -21.58 -4.00 -5.69
C HIS A 495 -21.67 -5.50 -5.33
N SER A 496 -21.09 -5.91 -4.20
CA SER A 496 -21.18 -7.28 -3.67
C SER A 496 -22.09 -7.37 -2.43
N ALA A 497 -22.44 -8.60 -2.04
CA ALA A 497 -23.13 -8.89 -0.78
C ALA A 497 -22.32 -8.54 0.48
N TYR A 498 -21.01 -8.26 0.36
CA TYR A 498 -20.20 -7.82 1.48
C TYR A 498 -20.53 -6.39 1.89
N ASN A 499 -20.87 -5.51 0.94
CA ASN A 499 -21.29 -4.14 1.21
C ASN A 499 -22.76 -4.07 1.66
N THR A 500 -23.08 -4.76 2.76
CA THR A 500 -24.40 -4.80 3.39
C THR A 500 -24.27 -4.65 4.91
N LEU A 501 -25.35 -4.24 5.59
CA LEU A 501 -25.34 -4.08 7.05
C LEU A 501 -25.11 -5.41 7.78
N GLU A 502 -25.61 -6.51 7.21
CA GLU A 502 -25.43 -7.87 7.69
C GLU A 502 -24.03 -8.44 7.36
N GLY A 503 -23.44 -8.01 6.24
CA GLY A 503 -22.19 -8.55 5.71
C GLY A 503 -22.27 -10.02 5.33
N VAL A 504 -21.10 -10.65 5.16
CA VAL A 504 -20.96 -12.07 4.83
C VAL A 504 -20.34 -12.82 6.00
N TYR A 505 -20.89 -13.99 6.34
CA TYR A 505 -20.30 -14.91 7.32
C TYR A 505 -18.98 -15.48 6.78
N ALA A 506 -17.86 -15.02 7.32
CA ALA A 506 -16.51 -15.45 6.95
C ALA A 506 -15.52 -15.33 8.14
N PRO A 507 -15.70 -16.14 9.19
CA PRO A 507 -14.89 -16.06 10.43
C PRO A 507 -13.40 -16.33 10.23
N GLN A 508 -13.00 -16.95 9.11
CA GLN A 508 -11.60 -17.13 8.74
C GLN A 508 -10.89 -15.79 8.42
N PHE A 509 -11.63 -14.78 7.95
CA PHE A 509 -11.06 -13.46 7.69
C PHE A 509 -11.24 -12.51 8.87
N GLY A 510 -12.44 -12.48 9.48
CA GLY A 510 -12.85 -11.46 10.46
C GLY A 510 -12.09 -11.38 11.79
N GLY A 511 -11.22 -12.33 12.11
CA GLY A 511 -10.49 -12.36 13.38
C GLY A 511 -11.44 -12.57 14.57
N ASN A 512 -11.66 -11.52 15.36
CA ASN A 512 -12.67 -11.54 16.44
C ASN A 512 -14.12 -11.37 15.92
N LYS A 513 -14.31 -11.02 14.64
CA LYS A 513 -15.62 -10.97 13.96
C LYS A 513 -15.93 -12.27 13.22
N THR A 514 -17.20 -12.66 13.18
CA THR A 514 -17.70 -13.79 12.37
C THR A 514 -18.36 -13.38 11.06
N TYR A 515 -18.80 -12.12 10.97
CA TYR A 515 -19.30 -11.48 9.75
C TYR A 515 -18.34 -10.37 9.35
N VAL A 516 -18.14 -10.21 8.05
CA VAL A 516 -17.26 -9.19 7.46
C VAL A 516 -18.07 -8.37 6.46
N SER A 517 -17.98 -7.04 6.55
CA SER A 517 -18.76 -6.11 5.71
C SER A 517 -17.96 -4.93 5.15
N THR A 518 -16.65 -4.87 5.40
CA THR A 518 -15.74 -3.84 4.88
C THR A 518 -14.43 -4.46 4.40
N CYS A 519 -13.63 -3.72 3.63
CA CYS A 519 -12.26 -4.13 3.28
C CYS A 519 -11.42 -4.42 4.54
N GLN A 520 -11.57 -3.59 5.56
CA GLN A 520 -10.85 -3.67 6.83
C GLN A 520 -11.20 -4.94 7.61
N ASP A 521 -12.42 -5.44 7.57
CA ASP A 521 -12.78 -6.66 8.32
C ASP A 521 -11.98 -7.88 7.89
N CYS A 522 -11.56 -7.95 6.62
CA CYS A 522 -10.69 -9.01 6.10
C CYS A 522 -9.21 -8.64 6.16
N HIS A 523 -8.83 -7.47 5.62
CA HIS A 523 -7.43 -7.08 5.43
C HIS A 523 -6.82 -6.31 6.62
N MET A 524 -7.64 -5.89 7.58
CA MET A 524 -7.23 -5.28 8.84
C MET A 524 -7.96 -5.87 10.05
N ARG A 525 -8.23 -7.18 10.01
CA ARG A 525 -9.13 -7.90 10.93
C ARG A 525 -8.95 -7.57 12.41
N ASP A 526 -10.05 -7.63 13.15
CA ASP A 526 -10.11 -7.35 14.58
C ASP A 526 -9.27 -8.37 15.38
N VAL A 527 -8.28 -7.88 16.13
CA VAL A 527 -7.50 -8.66 17.09
C VAL A 527 -7.66 -8.12 18.52
N THR A 528 -7.32 -8.95 19.52
CA THR A 528 -7.32 -8.53 20.93
C THR A 528 -5.94 -8.04 21.33
N GLY A 529 -5.80 -6.74 21.64
CA GLY A 529 -4.49 -6.15 21.94
C GLY A 529 -4.53 -4.68 22.34
N HIS A 530 -3.35 -4.10 22.54
CA HIS A 530 -3.15 -2.66 22.74
C HIS A 530 -2.65 -2.03 21.44
N GLY A 531 -3.17 -0.85 21.08
CA GLY A 531 -2.77 -0.15 19.84
C GLY A 531 -1.43 0.61 19.92
N CYS A 532 -0.86 0.76 21.12
CA CYS A 532 0.46 1.36 21.36
C CYS A 532 1.05 0.89 22.69
N ASN A 533 2.29 1.28 22.98
CA ASN A 533 2.97 1.07 24.26
C ASN A 533 3.05 2.33 25.15
N PHE A 534 2.35 3.41 24.77
CA PHE A 534 2.45 4.72 25.42
C PHE A 534 1.38 4.93 26.49
N GLY A 535 1.81 5.35 27.69
CA GLY A 535 0.89 5.66 28.80
C GLY A 535 0.19 4.41 29.36
N THR A 536 -1.14 4.42 29.37
CA THR A 536 -1.99 3.29 29.79
C THR A 536 -3.10 3.07 28.74
N PRO A 537 -2.75 2.53 27.56
CA PRO A 537 -3.71 2.39 26.47
C PRO A 537 -4.78 1.34 26.81
N PRO A 538 -6.04 1.51 26.37
CA PRO A 538 -7.07 0.50 26.59
C PRO A 538 -6.70 -0.83 25.91
N LEU A 539 -7.11 -1.93 26.52
CA LEU A 539 -7.12 -3.24 25.87
C LEU A 539 -8.37 -3.30 24.99
N ARG A 540 -8.19 -3.60 23.71
CA ARG A 540 -9.25 -3.67 22.71
C ARG A 540 -9.48 -5.11 22.28
N THR A 541 -10.70 -5.42 21.85
CA THR A 541 -11.04 -6.66 21.12
C THR A 541 -11.36 -6.39 19.64
N ASP A 542 -11.29 -5.11 19.26
CA ASP A 542 -11.63 -4.51 17.98
C ASP A 542 -10.43 -3.76 17.40
N LEU A 543 -9.19 -4.16 17.76
CA LEU A 543 -7.97 -3.50 17.27
C LEU A 543 -7.70 -3.94 15.82
N PRO A 544 -7.59 -3.03 14.84
CA PRO A 544 -7.30 -3.41 13.46
C PRO A 544 -5.84 -3.88 13.31
N LEU A 545 -5.64 -5.16 13.02
CA LEU A 545 -4.32 -5.70 12.70
C LEU A 545 -3.85 -5.08 11.39
N HIS A 546 -2.67 -4.44 11.35
CA HIS A 546 -2.16 -3.82 10.12
C HIS A 546 -1.54 -4.86 9.17
N ASP A 547 -2.32 -5.87 8.80
CA ASP A 547 -1.91 -6.99 7.94
C ASP A 547 -1.76 -6.51 6.49
N MET A 548 -2.86 -6.05 5.87
CA MET A 548 -2.94 -5.43 4.55
C MET A 548 -2.27 -6.25 3.44
N THR A 549 -2.24 -7.59 3.60
CA THR A 549 -1.73 -8.52 2.59
C THR A 549 -2.81 -8.92 1.59
N GLY A 550 -2.38 -9.22 0.37
CA GLY A 550 -3.16 -9.83 -0.69
C GLY A 550 -2.51 -11.15 -1.13
N GLY A 551 -2.49 -11.44 -2.44
CA GLY A 551 -1.91 -12.69 -2.97
C GLY A 551 -0.39 -12.72 -3.21
N SER A 552 0.34 -11.63 -2.97
CA SER A 552 1.78 -11.59 -3.34
C SER A 552 2.65 -12.31 -2.30
N THR A 553 3.37 -13.34 -2.74
CA THR A 553 4.32 -14.12 -1.91
C THR A 553 5.74 -14.12 -2.47
N TRP A 554 5.90 -14.28 -3.80
CA TRP A 554 7.19 -14.40 -4.47
C TRP A 554 8.04 -13.13 -4.35
N LEU A 555 7.52 -12.00 -4.85
CA LEU A 555 8.27 -10.75 -4.88
C LEU A 555 8.69 -10.26 -3.47
N PRO A 556 7.80 -10.26 -2.45
CA PRO A 556 8.18 -10.08 -1.05
C PRO A 556 9.45 -10.84 -0.61
N GLY A 557 9.58 -12.11 -1.03
CA GLY A 557 10.73 -12.96 -0.68
C GLY A 557 12.07 -12.44 -1.21
N LEU A 558 12.07 -11.63 -2.28
CA LEU A 558 13.27 -11.08 -2.91
C LEU A 558 13.67 -9.72 -2.34
N LEU A 559 12.73 -8.97 -1.77
CA LEU A 559 12.95 -7.58 -1.38
C LEU A 559 14.03 -7.40 -0.29
N TYR A 560 14.22 -8.39 0.58
CA TYR A 560 15.28 -8.33 1.59
C TYR A 560 16.68 -8.41 0.97
N ASP A 561 16.91 -9.30 0.02
CA ASP A 561 18.22 -9.45 -0.63
C ASP A 561 18.54 -8.25 -1.55
N LEU A 562 17.50 -7.65 -2.15
CA LEU A 562 17.62 -6.42 -2.95
C LEU A 562 17.85 -5.17 -2.07
N PHE A 563 17.19 -5.07 -0.91
CA PHE A 563 17.17 -3.86 -0.07
C PHE A 563 17.42 -4.16 1.43
N PRO A 564 18.54 -4.80 1.81
CA PRO A 564 18.77 -5.34 3.16
C PRO A 564 18.90 -4.27 4.27
N SER A 565 19.04 -2.99 3.91
CA SER A 565 19.04 -1.86 4.84
C SER A 565 17.65 -1.26 5.09
N GLN A 566 16.65 -1.62 4.29
CA GLN A 566 15.30 -1.02 4.32
C GLN A 566 14.24 -2.05 4.74
N VAL A 567 14.35 -3.28 4.24
CA VAL A 567 13.39 -4.37 4.45
C VAL A 567 13.69 -5.14 5.74
N ASP A 568 12.63 -5.60 6.41
CA ASP A 568 12.70 -6.47 7.57
C ASP A 568 12.45 -7.92 7.15
N PRO A 569 13.42 -8.84 7.25
CA PRO A 569 13.22 -10.22 6.80
C PRO A 569 12.15 -10.93 7.64
N ASP A 570 12.09 -10.68 8.96
CA ASP A 570 11.15 -11.34 9.86
C ASP A 570 9.73 -10.77 9.75
N ALA A 571 9.57 -9.50 9.39
CA ALA A 571 8.25 -8.94 9.06
C ALA A 571 7.80 -9.37 7.66
N MET A 572 8.71 -9.42 6.68
CA MET A 572 8.41 -9.83 5.30
C MET A 572 7.97 -11.29 5.23
N GLN A 573 8.69 -12.19 5.91
CA GLN A 573 8.31 -13.60 6.01
C GLN A 573 6.91 -13.77 6.65
N ALA A 574 6.61 -13.03 7.72
CA ALA A 574 5.28 -13.03 8.33
C ALA A 574 4.20 -12.48 7.38
N GLY A 575 4.53 -11.51 6.53
CA GLY A 575 3.66 -11.02 5.45
C GLY A 575 3.37 -12.08 4.38
N ILE A 576 4.39 -12.82 3.94
CA ILE A 576 4.27 -13.93 2.98
C ILE A 576 3.36 -15.05 3.55
N GLU A 577 3.49 -15.35 4.84
CA GLU A 577 2.65 -16.36 5.51
C GLU A 577 1.18 -15.92 5.59
N ARG A 578 0.92 -14.63 5.83
CA ARG A 578 -0.45 -14.06 5.82
C ARG A 578 -1.02 -13.99 4.40
N ALA A 579 -0.21 -13.64 3.40
CA ALA A 579 -0.60 -13.69 1.99
C ALA A 579 -1.00 -15.11 1.54
N ARG A 580 -0.22 -16.13 1.94
CA ARG A 580 -0.56 -17.54 1.68
C ARG A 580 -1.83 -17.98 2.43
N TYR A 581 -2.03 -17.52 3.66
CA TYR A 581 -3.28 -17.74 4.39
C TYR A 581 -4.49 -17.14 3.64
N MET A 582 -4.36 -15.91 3.12
CA MET A 582 -5.41 -15.28 2.31
C MET A 582 -5.70 -16.09 1.05
N LEU A 583 -4.68 -16.52 0.29
CA LEU A 583 -4.84 -17.35 -0.91
C LEU A 583 -5.54 -18.68 -0.63
N HIS A 584 -5.19 -19.37 0.45
CA HIS A 584 -5.86 -20.62 0.82
C HIS A 584 -7.34 -20.44 1.14
N ASN A 585 -7.74 -19.32 1.74
CA ASN A 585 -9.13 -19.08 2.13
C ASN A 585 -9.96 -18.35 1.06
N ALA A 586 -9.31 -17.71 0.07
CA ALA A 586 -9.95 -16.92 -0.98
C ALA A 586 -10.82 -17.74 -1.95
N ALA A 587 -10.55 -19.05 -2.07
CA ALA A 587 -11.33 -19.98 -2.89
C ALA A 587 -11.76 -21.21 -2.09
N HIS A 588 -12.88 -21.80 -2.48
CA HIS A 588 -13.22 -23.19 -2.18
C HIS A 588 -13.19 -23.99 -3.49
N LEU A 589 -12.64 -25.21 -3.45
CA LEU A 589 -12.41 -26.06 -4.62
C LEU A 589 -13.11 -27.40 -4.40
N GLU A 590 -13.91 -27.81 -5.36
CA GLU A 590 -14.59 -29.10 -5.38
C GLU A 590 -14.31 -29.79 -6.71
N ALA A 591 -14.23 -31.12 -6.69
CA ALA A 591 -14.10 -31.94 -7.89
C ALA A 591 -14.90 -33.22 -7.70
N GLU A 592 -15.77 -33.52 -8.65
CA GLU A 592 -16.62 -34.70 -8.69
C GLU A 592 -16.53 -35.37 -10.07
N ALA A 593 -16.54 -36.70 -10.10
CA ALA A 593 -16.59 -37.45 -11.35
C ALA A 593 -18.06 -37.77 -11.65
N GLU A 594 -18.52 -37.41 -12.86
CA GLU A 594 -19.87 -37.62 -13.35
C GLU A 594 -19.76 -38.21 -14.77
N ASP A 595 -20.28 -39.43 -14.98
CA ASP A 595 -20.12 -40.23 -16.21
C ASP A 595 -18.66 -40.47 -16.68
N LEU A 596 -18.15 -39.59 -17.54
CA LEU A 596 -16.80 -39.58 -18.12
C LEU A 596 -16.09 -38.24 -17.92
N GLU A 597 -16.71 -37.30 -17.21
CA GLU A 597 -16.20 -35.96 -17.01
C GLU A 597 -15.81 -35.76 -15.54
N LEU A 598 -14.64 -35.18 -15.31
CA LEU A 598 -14.26 -34.64 -14.01
C LEU A 598 -14.72 -33.18 -13.97
N LYS A 599 -15.78 -32.94 -13.22
CA LYS A 599 -16.39 -31.63 -13.01
C LYS A 599 -15.73 -30.94 -11.83
N VAL A 600 -15.07 -29.81 -12.10
CA VAL A 600 -14.36 -29.00 -11.12
C VAL A 600 -15.11 -27.70 -10.89
N THR A 601 -15.41 -27.40 -9.63
CA THR A 601 -16.08 -26.16 -9.20
C THR A 601 -15.14 -25.32 -8.36
N VAL A 602 -14.95 -24.04 -8.74
CA VAL A 602 -14.18 -23.05 -7.99
C VAL A 602 -15.14 -21.98 -7.48
N THR A 603 -15.31 -21.88 -6.15
CA THR A 603 -16.17 -20.87 -5.52
C THR A 603 -15.32 -19.71 -4.98
N ASN A 604 -15.71 -18.47 -5.30
CA ASN A 604 -15.07 -17.26 -4.82
C ASN A 604 -15.55 -16.91 -3.39
N ASN A 605 -14.62 -16.89 -2.43
CA ASN A 605 -14.86 -16.49 -1.04
C ASN A 605 -14.37 -15.07 -0.73
N THR A 606 -14.06 -14.26 -1.74
CA THR A 606 -13.64 -12.86 -1.58
C THR A 606 -14.78 -11.87 -1.82
N GLY A 607 -14.57 -10.62 -1.44
CA GLY A 607 -15.55 -9.53 -1.62
C GLY A 607 -15.60 -8.95 -3.03
N HIS A 608 -14.61 -9.25 -3.86
CA HIS A 608 -14.37 -8.68 -5.19
C HIS A 608 -14.19 -9.82 -6.22
N LYS A 609 -13.77 -9.54 -7.46
CA LYS A 609 -13.40 -10.63 -8.38
C LYS A 609 -12.26 -11.48 -7.82
N LEU A 610 -12.19 -12.73 -8.23
CA LEU A 610 -11.07 -13.62 -7.94
C LEU A 610 -10.34 -13.97 -9.25
N PRO A 611 -9.04 -13.61 -9.40
CA PRO A 611 -8.32 -12.58 -8.63
C PRO A 611 -8.73 -11.15 -9.02
N THR A 612 -8.69 -10.21 -8.08
CA THR A 612 -8.90 -8.77 -8.36
C THR A 612 -7.56 -8.02 -8.53
N GLY A 613 -7.64 -6.70 -8.73
CA GLY A 613 -6.52 -5.77 -8.84
C GLY A 613 -5.80 -5.84 -10.18
N TYR A 614 -4.52 -5.44 -10.18
CA TYR A 614 -3.68 -5.26 -11.36
C TYR A 614 -3.89 -6.34 -12.45
N PRO A 615 -4.28 -5.95 -13.68
CA PRO A 615 -4.82 -6.88 -14.67
C PRO A 615 -3.76 -7.69 -15.44
N GLU A 616 -2.56 -7.16 -15.61
CA GLU A 616 -1.56 -7.76 -16.51
C GLU A 616 -0.67 -8.76 -15.76
N GLY A 617 -0.42 -9.93 -16.36
CA GLY A 617 0.43 -10.99 -15.79
C GLY A 617 -0.15 -11.75 -14.58
N ARG A 618 -1.16 -11.21 -13.89
CA ARG A 618 -1.84 -11.89 -12.77
C ARG A 618 -2.82 -12.93 -13.29
N ARG A 619 -2.71 -14.17 -12.80
CA ARG A 619 -3.63 -15.26 -13.17
C ARG A 619 -3.81 -16.28 -12.05
N MET A 620 -4.94 -16.98 -12.10
CA MET A 620 -5.09 -18.28 -11.42
C MET A 620 -5.56 -19.33 -12.42
N TRP A 621 -5.29 -20.61 -12.18
CA TRP A 621 -5.72 -21.68 -13.07
C TRP A 621 -5.93 -23.00 -12.35
N ILE A 622 -6.72 -23.86 -12.98
CA ILE A 622 -6.92 -25.25 -12.55
C ILE A 622 -5.86 -26.11 -13.22
N ASN A 623 -5.09 -26.85 -12.42
CA ASN A 623 -4.22 -27.95 -12.87
C ASN A 623 -4.91 -29.27 -12.51
N VAL A 624 -5.08 -30.15 -13.49
CA VAL A 624 -5.68 -31.48 -13.30
C VAL A 624 -4.65 -32.53 -13.69
N LYS A 625 -4.41 -33.50 -12.81
CA LYS A 625 -3.56 -34.68 -13.05
C LYS A 625 -4.38 -35.94 -12.90
N PHE A 626 -4.44 -36.74 -13.95
CA PHE A 626 -5.07 -38.06 -13.94
C PHE A 626 -4.03 -39.16 -13.73
N TYR A 627 -4.35 -40.17 -12.93
CA TYR A 627 -3.42 -41.23 -12.53
C TYR A 627 -3.97 -42.63 -12.83
N ASP A 628 -3.07 -43.54 -13.25
CA ASP A 628 -3.34 -44.97 -13.36
C ASP A 628 -3.34 -45.69 -12.00
N ALA A 629 -3.73 -46.97 -11.98
CA ALA A 629 -3.72 -47.83 -10.80
C ALA A 629 -2.32 -48.02 -10.16
N ALA A 630 -1.23 -47.62 -10.85
CA ALA A 630 0.13 -47.61 -10.33
C ALA A 630 0.57 -46.23 -9.79
N MET A 631 -0.35 -45.25 -9.73
CA MET A 631 -0.12 -43.84 -9.39
C MET A 631 0.85 -43.11 -10.34
N SER A 632 0.88 -43.52 -11.62
CA SER A 632 1.59 -42.81 -12.69
C SER A 632 0.66 -41.80 -13.37
N VAL A 633 1.15 -40.60 -13.67
CA VAL A 633 0.36 -39.58 -14.39
C VAL A 633 0.10 -40.04 -15.83
N ILE A 634 -1.17 -40.12 -16.22
CA ILE A 634 -1.63 -40.44 -17.59
C ILE A 634 -1.71 -39.16 -18.43
N SER A 635 -2.33 -38.12 -17.89
CA SER A 635 -2.43 -36.80 -18.50
C SER A 635 -2.39 -35.69 -17.44
N GLU A 636 -2.02 -34.49 -17.89
CA GLU A 636 -2.01 -33.28 -17.09
C GLU A 636 -2.49 -32.09 -17.94
N SER A 637 -3.50 -31.36 -17.44
CA SER A 637 -3.93 -30.06 -17.99
C SER A 637 -3.40 -28.91 -17.12
N GLY A 638 -3.02 -27.79 -17.74
CA GLY A 638 -2.51 -26.61 -17.02
C GLY A 638 -1.20 -26.85 -16.26
N ALA A 639 -0.29 -27.65 -16.83
CA ALA A 639 1.04 -27.93 -16.28
C ALA A 639 1.93 -26.69 -16.26
N TYR A 640 2.68 -26.47 -15.18
CA TYR A 640 3.66 -25.37 -15.07
C TYR A 640 5.09 -25.89 -14.99
N ASP A 641 5.92 -25.51 -15.96
CA ASP A 641 7.35 -25.84 -15.98
C ASP A 641 8.17 -24.80 -15.21
N VAL A 642 8.54 -25.16 -13.99
CA VAL A 642 9.39 -24.36 -13.08
C VAL A 642 10.74 -23.94 -13.68
N ASN A 643 11.27 -24.66 -14.68
CA ASN A 643 12.56 -24.33 -15.28
C ASN A 643 12.45 -23.19 -16.30
N THR A 644 11.34 -23.13 -17.04
CA THR A 644 11.13 -22.18 -18.15
C THR A 644 10.08 -21.11 -17.86
N GLY A 645 9.34 -21.24 -16.75
CA GLY A 645 8.25 -20.37 -16.34
C GLY A 645 6.97 -20.52 -17.18
N TYR A 646 6.90 -21.55 -18.02
CA TYR A 646 5.84 -21.75 -19.00
C TYR A 646 4.63 -22.49 -18.39
N LEU A 647 3.43 -21.98 -18.66
CA LEU A 647 2.16 -22.64 -18.37
C LEU A 647 1.62 -23.30 -19.65
N SER A 648 1.28 -24.59 -19.60
CA SER A 648 0.73 -25.30 -20.76
C SER A 648 -0.63 -24.72 -21.17
N HIS A 649 -0.87 -24.71 -22.48
CA HIS A 649 -2.14 -24.28 -23.07
C HIS A 649 -2.71 -25.42 -23.93
N ASP A 650 -3.13 -26.48 -23.26
CA ASP A 650 -3.96 -27.55 -23.83
C ASP A 650 -5.42 -27.08 -24.00
N HIS A 651 -6.25 -27.89 -24.65
CA HIS A 651 -7.62 -27.49 -25.02
C HIS A 651 -8.63 -27.44 -23.85
N GLU A 652 -8.28 -28.01 -22.70
CA GLU A 652 -9.13 -28.06 -21.50
C GLU A 652 -8.66 -27.05 -20.43
N VAL A 653 -7.54 -26.34 -20.68
CA VAL A 653 -6.94 -25.47 -19.66
C VAL A 653 -7.89 -24.35 -19.24
N LYS A 654 -8.12 -24.22 -17.92
CA LYS A 654 -8.91 -23.13 -17.36
C LYS A 654 -8.04 -22.11 -16.66
N ILE A 655 -7.77 -21.01 -17.35
CA ILE A 655 -7.03 -19.86 -16.84
C ILE A 655 -8.02 -18.70 -16.61
N TYR A 656 -8.09 -18.25 -15.36
CA TYR A 656 -8.84 -17.08 -14.92
C TYR A 656 -7.90 -15.86 -14.94
N GLU A 657 -8.20 -14.93 -15.84
CA GLU A 657 -7.36 -13.80 -16.19
C GLU A 657 -8.21 -12.70 -16.85
N VAL A 658 -7.66 -11.50 -16.92
CA VAL A 658 -8.19 -10.39 -17.71
C VAL A 658 -7.20 -10.02 -18.80
N LYS A 659 -7.69 -9.64 -19.98
CA LYS A 659 -6.89 -9.21 -21.13
C LYS A 659 -7.34 -7.84 -21.60
N PRO A 660 -6.77 -6.77 -21.03
CA PRO A 660 -6.81 -5.45 -21.63
C PRO A 660 -6.13 -5.47 -23.01
N GLY A 661 -6.42 -4.47 -23.82
CA GLY A 661 -5.90 -4.35 -25.18
C GLY A 661 -6.32 -3.05 -25.84
N LEU A 662 -5.86 -2.88 -27.09
CA LEU A 662 -6.23 -1.75 -27.93
C LEU A 662 -7.32 -2.18 -28.91
N ASP A 663 -8.31 -1.32 -29.14
CA ASP A 663 -9.30 -1.51 -30.19
C ASP A 663 -8.78 -1.10 -31.59
N SER A 664 -9.61 -1.33 -32.61
CA SER A 664 -9.27 -1.09 -34.02
C SER A 664 -9.17 0.39 -34.41
N ILE A 665 -9.55 1.31 -33.51
CA ILE A 665 -9.50 2.76 -33.69
C ILE A 665 -8.21 3.29 -33.04
N THR A 666 -7.94 2.91 -31.79
CA THR A 666 -6.80 3.40 -31.00
C THR A 666 -5.48 2.76 -31.44
N ALA A 667 -5.46 1.44 -31.69
CA ALA A 667 -4.25 0.71 -32.09
C ALA A 667 -3.45 1.36 -33.25
N PRO A 668 -4.05 1.73 -34.40
CA PRO A 668 -3.31 2.37 -35.49
C PRO A 668 -2.85 3.81 -35.20
N LEU A 669 -3.38 4.49 -34.18
CA LEU A 669 -2.92 5.83 -33.78
C LEU A 669 -1.58 5.78 -33.05
N VAL A 670 -1.37 4.72 -32.27
CA VAL A 670 -0.13 4.46 -31.49
C VAL A 670 0.81 3.46 -32.18
N GLY A 671 0.44 2.93 -33.35
CA GLY A 671 1.29 2.04 -34.14
C GLY A 671 1.43 0.61 -33.60
N GLU A 672 0.64 0.22 -32.61
CA GLU A 672 0.60 -1.13 -32.05
C GLU A 672 -0.49 -2.00 -32.70
N PRO A 673 -0.46 -3.34 -32.55
CA PRO A 673 -1.51 -4.23 -33.05
C PRO A 673 -2.86 -4.05 -32.33
N ASN A 674 -3.95 -4.20 -33.07
CA ASN A 674 -5.29 -4.34 -32.51
C ASN A 674 -5.46 -5.70 -31.80
N GLY A 675 -5.92 -5.69 -30.55
CA GLY A 675 -6.10 -6.89 -29.72
C GLY A 675 -5.53 -6.74 -28.31
N PRO A 676 -5.48 -7.84 -27.54
CA PRO A 676 -4.85 -7.89 -26.21
C PRO A 676 -3.41 -7.37 -26.20
N SER A 677 -3.04 -6.61 -25.16
CA SER A 677 -1.69 -6.04 -25.01
C SER A 677 -1.35 -5.80 -23.54
N PHE A 678 -0.05 -5.64 -23.26
CA PHE A 678 0.48 -5.22 -21.95
C PHE A 678 0.93 -3.74 -21.93
N HIS A 679 0.52 -2.94 -22.92
CA HIS A 679 0.75 -1.49 -22.93
C HIS A 679 -0.25 -0.80 -22.00
N PHE A 680 -0.01 -0.94 -20.69
CA PHE A 680 -0.87 -0.51 -19.58
C PHE A 680 -1.61 0.82 -19.82
N VAL A 681 -0.89 1.87 -20.25
CA VAL A 681 -1.44 3.23 -20.47
C VAL A 681 -2.10 3.46 -21.83
N LEU A 682 -1.92 2.55 -22.80
CA LEU A 682 -2.47 2.66 -24.16
C LEU A 682 -3.66 1.74 -24.41
N ASN A 683 -3.81 0.69 -23.59
CA ASN A 683 -4.99 -0.17 -23.59
C ASN A 683 -6.26 0.69 -23.43
N ASN A 684 -7.31 0.39 -24.18
CA ASN A 684 -8.60 1.10 -24.11
C ASN A 684 -9.82 0.17 -24.14
N LYS A 685 -9.61 -1.14 -24.12
CA LYS A 685 -10.66 -2.16 -24.19
C LYS A 685 -10.28 -3.43 -23.44
N VAL A 686 -11.24 -4.04 -22.75
CA VAL A 686 -11.12 -5.42 -22.23
C VAL A 686 -11.60 -6.40 -23.30
N TYR A 687 -10.75 -7.36 -23.66
CA TYR A 687 -11.05 -8.41 -24.64
C TYR A 687 -11.50 -9.73 -24.02
N LYS A 688 -10.99 -10.05 -22.83
CA LYS A 688 -11.39 -11.19 -22.00
C LYS A 688 -11.37 -10.75 -20.54
N ASP A 689 -12.36 -11.13 -19.77
CA ASP A 689 -12.33 -11.18 -18.31
C ASP A 689 -13.25 -12.29 -17.86
N ASN A 690 -12.67 -13.43 -17.47
CA ASN A 690 -13.40 -14.57 -16.93
C ASN A 690 -13.16 -14.76 -15.42
N ARG A 691 -12.58 -13.77 -14.74
CA ARG A 691 -12.29 -13.82 -13.29
C ARG A 691 -13.60 -13.92 -12.51
N ILE A 692 -13.64 -14.79 -11.50
CA ILE A 692 -14.90 -15.20 -10.86
C ILE A 692 -15.44 -14.03 -10.04
N PRO A 693 -16.67 -13.54 -10.27
CA PRO A 693 -17.21 -12.38 -9.56
C PRO A 693 -17.57 -12.72 -8.09
N PRO A 694 -17.79 -11.71 -7.24
CA PRO A 694 -18.10 -11.92 -5.83
C PRO A 694 -19.55 -12.33 -5.59
N ARG A 695 -19.82 -12.87 -4.39
CA ARG A 695 -21.19 -13.14 -3.93
C ARG A 695 -22.04 -11.87 -4.00
N GLY A 696 -23.23 -11.96 -4.59
CA GLY A 696 -24.13 -10.81 -4.77
C GLY A 696 -23.94 -10.04 -6.07
N PHE A 697 -22.98 -10.43 -6.92
CA PHE A 697 -22.82 -9.93 -8.28
C PHE A 697 -24.12 -9.92 -9.08
N THR A 698 -24.32 -8.84 -9.86
CA THR A 698 -25.29 -8.78 -10.96
C THR A 698 -24.62 -8.16 -12.18
N ASN A 699 -25.01 -8.61 -13.37
CA ASN A 699 -24.45 -8.13 -14.64
C ASN A 699 -24.70 -6.62 -14.83
N ASP A 700 -25.92 -6.15 -14.56
CA ASP A 700 -26.31 -4.73 -14.68
C ASP A 700 -25.43 -3.81 -13.82
N ALA A 701 -25.10 -4.21 -12.58
CA ALA A 701 -24.30 -3.38 -11.67
C ALA A 701 -22.82 -3.33 -12.09
N PHE A 702 -22.27 -4.44 -12.61
CA PHE A 702 -20.87 -4.51 -13.02
C PHE A 702 -20.61 -3.86 -14.38
N GLU A 703 -21.61 -3.78 -15.26
CA GLU A 703 -21.52 -3.04 -16.53
C GLU A 703 -21.38 -1.52 -16.32
N ASP A 704 -22.02 -0.95 -15.29
CA ASP A 704 -22.03 0.49 -15.02
C ASP A 704 -20.61 1.05 -14.82
N PHE A 705 -19.83 0.43 -13.93
CA PHE A 705 -18.43 0.80 -13.64
C PHE A 705 -17.39 0.18 -14.59
N GLY A 706 -17.81 -0.55 -15.62
CA GLY A 706 -16.91 -1.21 -16.58
C GLY A 706 -16.18 -2.44 -16.02
N GLY A 707 -16.77 -3.10 -15.03
CA GLY A 707 -16.29 -4.34 -14.42
C GLY A 707 -17.00 -5.61 -14.88
N ALA A 708 -17.83 -5.58 -15.92
CA ALA A 708 -18.50 -6.79 -16.42
C ALA A 708 -17.51 -7.90 -16.87
N PRO A 709 -17.90 -9.19 -16.85
CA PRO A 709 -17.19 -10.24 -17.56
C PRO A 709 -17.10 -9.96 -19.07
N ALA A 710 -16.04 -10.41 -19.72
CA ALA A 710 -15.82 -10.22 -21.16
C ALA A 710 -15.32 -11.51 -21.82
N ASP A 711 -15.83 -11.84 -23.00
CA ASP A 711 -15.62 -13.16 -23.66
C ASP A 711 -15.91 -14.36 -22.72
N TYR A 712 -16.81 -14.11 -21.76
CA TYR A 712 -17.29 -15.03 -20.74
C TYR A 712 -18.60 -14.48 -20.15
N SER A 713 -19.37 -15.32 -19.47
CA SER A 713 -20.63 -14.92 -18.83
C SER A 713 -20.85 -15.66 -17.52
N TYR A 714 -21.39 -14.96 -16.53
CA TYR A 714 -21.86 -15.51 -15.26
C TYR A 714 -23.32 -15.10 -15.08
N GLU A 715 -24.16 -16.01 -14.57
CA GLU A 715 -25.54 -15.65 -14.20
C GLU A 715 -25.56 -14.73 -12.97
N ASP A 716 -26.64 -13.96 -12.80
CA ASP A 716 -26.78 -13.09 -11.62
C ASP A 716 -26.75 -13.92 -10.32
N GLY A 717 -25.92 -13.48 -9.37
CA GLY A 717 -25.66 -14.20 -8.13
C GLY A 717 -24.71 -15.41 -8.26
N GLN A 718 -24.17 -15.71 -9.44
CA GLN A 718 -23.17 -16.77 -9.62
C GLN A 718 -21.79 -16.27 -9.19
N TYR A 719 -21.30 -16.73 -8.03
CA TYR A 719 -19.96 -16.43 -7.48
C TYR A 719 -19.03 -17.65 -7.49
N TRP A 720 -19.30 -18.59 -8.40
CA TRP A 720 -18.49 -19.78 -8.64
C TRP A 720 -18.40 -20.03 -10.15
N ASP A 721 -17.39 -20.77 -10.54
CA ASP A 721 -17.21 -21.22 -11.90
C ASP A 721 -17.07 -22.75 -11.94
N GLN A 722 -17.59 -23.36 -13.00
CA GLN A 722 -17.55 -24.80 -13.22
C GLN A 722 -16.82 -25.08 -14.54
N THR A 723 -15.89 -26.04 -14.53
CA THR A 723 -15.19 -26.54 -15.72
C THR A 723 -15.16 -28.06 -15.69
N THR A 724 -15.43 -28.69 -16.82
CA THR A 724 -15.33 -30.15 -16.98
C THR A 724 -14.06 -30.53 -17.75
N TYR A 725 -13.55 -31.72 -17.46
CA TYR A 725 -12.34 -32.32 -18.04
C TYR A 725 -12.65 -33.75 -18.46
N ASP A 726 -12.19 -34.18 -19.64
CA ASP A 726 -12.38 -35.56 -20.10
C ASP A 726 -11.53 -36.50 -19.23
N ILE A 727 -12.15 -37.51 -18.61
CA ILE A 727 -11.44 -38.56 -17.87
C ILE A 727 -10.74 -39.46 -18.90
N PRO A 728 -9.39 -39.52 -18.93
CA PRO A 728 -8.69 -40.29 -19.95
C PRO A 728 -8.79 -41.80 -19.65
N PRO A 729 -8.85 -42.68 -20.67
CA PRO A 729 -8.95 -44.12 -20.47
C PRO A 729 -7.84 -44.68 -19.57
N GLY A 730 -8.24 -45.50 -18.58
CA GLY A 730 -7.35 -46.10 -17.58
C GLY A 730 -7.03 -45.23 -16.36
N ALA A 731 -7.63 -44.04 -16.22
CA ALA A 731 -7.50 -43.23 -15.01
C ALA A 731 -8.40 -43.74 -13.88
N VAL A 732 -7.80 -44.06 -12.71
CA VAL A 732 -8.54 -44.43 -11.48
C VAL A 732 -8.79 -43.25 -10.56
N SER A 733 -7.90 -42.25 -10.59
CA SER A 733 -7.93 -41.11 -9.68
C SER A 733 -7.42 -39.82 -10.32
N ALA A 734 -7.90 -38.68 -9.81
CA ALA A 734 -7.45 -37.37 -10.22
C ALA A 734 -6.97 -36.55 -9.02
N GLN A 735 -5.98 -35.69 -9.23
CA GLN A 735 -5.63 -34.59 -8.35
C GLN A 735 -5.93 -33.27 -9.06
N VAL A 736 -6.71 -32.41 -8.42
CA VAL A 736 -7.06 -31.08 -8.94
C VAL A 736 -6.44 -30.05 -8.00
N THR A 737 -5.67 -29.11 -8.55
CA THR A 737 -5.06 -28.02 -7.78
C THR A 737 -5.38 -26.68 -8.42
N LEU A 738 -5.91 -25.77 -7.63
CA LEU A 738 -6.07 -24.36 -7.99
C LEU A 738 -4.78 -23.61 -7.63
N TYR A 739 -4.13 -23.04 -8.64
CA TYR A 739 -2.90 -22.26 -8.50
C TYR A 739 -3.13 -20.78 -8.71
N TYR A 740 -2.39 -19.94 -7.99
CA TYR A 740 -2.30 -18.49 -8.22
C TYR A 740 -0.87 -18.07 -8.56
N GLN A 741 -0.72 -17.10 -9.47
CA GLN A 741 0.56 -16.49 -9.84
C GLN A 741 0.45 -14.97 -9.93
N SER A 742 1.35 -14.25 -9.25
CA SER A 742 1.37 -12.77 -9.22
C SER A 742 1.80 -12.12 -10.52
N THR A 743 2.75 -12.73 -11.25
CA THR A 743 3.22 -12.24 -12.56
C THR A 743 3.54 -13.40 -13.47
N SER A 744 3.13 -13.30 -14.73
CA SER A 744 3.34 -14.32 -15.74
C SER A 744 4.66 -14.12 -16.47
N LYS A 745 5.12 -15.17 -17.14
CA LYS A 745 6.30 -15.11 -18.03
C LYS A 745 6.11 -14.07 -19.13
N GLU A 746 4.93 -14.07 -19.75
CA GLU A 746 4.60 -13.27 -20.91
C GLU A 746 4.67 -11.76 -20.59
N PHE A 747 4.26 -11.36 -19.39
CA PHE A 747 4.40 -9.99 -18.92
C PHE A 747 5.87 -9.62 -18.63
N ILE A 748 6.63 -10.50 -17.99
CA ILE A 748 8.07 -10.27 -17.72
C ILE A 748 8.89 -10.18 -19.01
N GLU A 749 8.61 -11.03 -20.00
CA GLU A 749 9.26 -10.96 -21.31
C GLU A 749 8.86 -9.70 -22.10
N PHE A 750 7.59 -9.25 -21.99
CA PHE A 750 7.16 -7.96 -22.53
C PHE A 750 7.91 -6.78 -21.90
N LEU A 751 8.02 -6.73 -20.57
CA LEU A 751 8.75 -5.66 -19.86
C LEU A 751 10.22 -5.60 -20.28
N ARG A 752 10.84 -6.75 -20.57
CA ARG A 752 12.20 -6.82 -21.16
C ARG A 752 12.23 -6.31 -22.60
N ASP A 753 11.36 -6.83 -23.46
CA ASP A 753 11.45 -6.66 -24.92
C ASP A 753 10.92 -5.31 -25.42
N LYS A 754 10.01 -4.67 -24.66
CA LYS A 754 9.48 -3.34 -24.97
C LYS A 754 10.19 -2.21 -24.22
N ASN A 755 11.04 -2.50 -23.23
CA ASN A 755 11.88 -1.46 -22.64
C ASN A 755 12.99 -1.08 -23.63
N THR A 756 13.05 0.19 -23.98
CA THR A 756 14.00 0.75 -24.95
C THR A 756 14.72 2.00 -24.46
N THR A 757 14.34 2.56 -23.30
CA THR A 757 14.98 3.76 -22.72
C THR A 757 16.04 3.45 -21.67
N ASP A 758 15.96 2.31 -20.96
CA ASP A 758 16.94 1.94 -19.94
C ASP A 758 17.25 0.42 -19.89
N THR A 759 17.58 -0.11 -18.70
CA THR A 759 17.83 -1.55 -18.49
C THR A 759 16.90 -2.17 -17.44
N THR A 760 15.92 -1.42 -16.92
CA THR A 760 15.04 -1.83 -15.81
C THR A 760 14.20 -3.05 -16.19
N GLY A 761 13.73 -3.13 -17.45
CA GLY A 761 13.04 -4.31 -17.97
C GLY A 761 13.93 -5.57 -18.01
N GLN A 762 15.19 -5.42 -18.43
CA GLN A 762 16.16 -6.53 -18.41
C GLN A 762 16.51 -6.96 -16.98
N GLN A 763 16.70 -6.00 -16.06
CA GLN A 763 16.95 -6.28 -14.64
C GLN A 763 15.77 -7.05 -14.01
N MET A 764 14.53 -6.71 -14.35
CA MET A 764 13.35 -7.44 -13.89
C MET A 764 13.27 -8.86 -14.48
N TYR A 765 13.63 -9.04 -15.76
CA TYR A 765 13.73 -10.37 -16.36
C TYR A 765 14.82 -11.23 -15.71
N ASP A 766 16.01 -10.66 -15.45
CA ASP A 766 17.11 -11.38 -14.81
C ASP A 766 16.72 -11.79 -13.38
N LEU A 767 16.12 -10.86 -12.60
CA LEU A 767 15.57 -11.13 -11.27
C LEU A 767 14.53 -12.28 -11.30
N TRP A 768 13.61 -12.26 -12.26
CA TRP A 768 12.63 -13.33 -12.45
C TRP A 768 13.28 -14.66 -12.85
N ASN A 769 14.22 -14.65 -13.80
CA ASN A 769 14.86 -15.84 -14.31
C ASN A 769 15.67 -16.57 -13.22
N ASP A 770 16.38 -15.81 -12.40
CA ASP A 770 17.33 -16.32 -11.40
C ASP A 770 16.66 -16.73 -10.08
N ASN A 771 15.39 -16.37 -9.87
CA ASN A 771 14.61 -16.66 -8.66
C ASN A 771 13.33 -17.44 -8.97
N ASP A 772 13.49 -18.65 -9.53
CA ASP A 772 12.43 -19.64 -9.75
C ASP A 772 11.20 -19.17 -10.58
N LYS A 773 11.33 -18.06 -11.31
CA LYS A 773 10.38 -17.62 -12.35
C LYS A 773 8.97 -17.31 -11.86
N CYS A 774 8.86 -16.78 -10.64
CA CYS A 774 7.60 -16.53 -9.93
C CYS A 774 6.75 -17.82 -9.88
N PRO A 775 7.18 -18.85 -9.12
CA PRO A 775 6.47 -20.12 -9.05
C PRO A 775 5.07 -19.90 -8.48
N PRO A 776 4.06 -20.67 -8.94
CA PRO A 776 2.70 -20.51 -8.46
C PRO A 776 2.53 -20.96 -7.02
N GLU A 777 1.69 -20.25 -6.27
CA GLU A 777 1.21 -20.67 -4.96
C GLU A 777 -0.01 -21.57 -5.11
N VAL A 778 -0.06 -22.65 -4.32
CA VAL A 778 -1.25 -23.49 -4.20
C VAL A 778 -2.31 -22.74 -3.40
N MET A 779 -3.50 -22.54 -3.98
CA MET A 779 -4.67 -22.05 -3.24
C MET A 779 -5.38 -23.23 -2.57
N GLN A 780 -5.77 -24.23 -3.35
CA GLN A 780 -6.51 -25.40 -2.88
C GLN A 780 -6.11 -26.64 -3.69
N THR A 781 -6.14 -27.81 -3.06
CA THR A 781 -5.95 -29.11 -3.73
C THR A 781 -7.01 -30.09 -3.24
N VAL A 782 -7.69 -30.75 -4.17
CA VAL A 782 -8.59 -31.89 -3.91
C VAL A 782 -8.10 -33.12 -4.67
N SER A 783 -8.56 -34.30 -4.26
CA SER A 783 -8.24 -35.55 -4.94
C SER A 783 -9.48 -36.43 -5.00
N VAL A 784 -9.80 -36.89 -6.21
CA VAL A 784 -10.92 -37.79 -6.49
C VAL A 784 -10.34 -39.19 -6.65
N THR A 785 -10.66 -40.08 -5.72
CA THR A 785 -10.03 -41.42 -5.61
C THR A 785 -10.82 -42.52 -6.31
N SER A 786 -11.92 -42.19 -6.99
CA SER A 786 -12.74 -43.08 -7.81
C SER A 786 -13.30 -42.23 -8.96
N LEU A 787 -12.76 -42.43 -10.16
CA LEU A 787 -13.16 -41.71 -11.37
C LEU A 787 -14.14 -42.51 -12.25
N LEU A 788 -14.15 -43.82 -12.11
CA LEU A 788 -15.02 -44.71 -12.86
C LEU A 788 -16.14 -45.19 -11.93
N GLN A 789 -17.36 -44.75 -12.22
CA GLN A 789 -18.56 -45.41 -11.70
C GLN A 789 -18.51 -46.89 -12.12
N ALA A 790 -19.02 -47.79 -11.27
CA ALA A 790 -18.99 -49.23 -11.48
C ALA A 790 -17.61 -49.93 -11.49
N ASP A 791 -16.47 -49.23 -11.39
CA ASP A 791 -15.16 -49.82 -11.06
C ASP A 791 -15.13 -50.12 -9.54
N MET A 792 -15.63 -51.30 -9.17
CA MET A 792 -15.87 -51.72 -7.81
C MET A 792 -14.63 -52.30 -7.13
N ASP A 793 -13.61 -52.73 -7.89
CA ASP A 793 -12.32 -53.17 -7.35
C ASP A 793 -11.19 -52.12 -7.45
N ALA A 794 -11.48 -50.97 -8.08
CA ALA A 794 -10.58 -49.85 -8.35
C ALA A 794 -9.38 -50.25 -9.23
N SER A 795 -9.60 -51.14 -10.21
CA SER A 795 -8.56 -51.62 -11.12
C SER A 795 -8.31 -50.70 -12.32
N GLY A 796 -9.19 -49.73 -12.61
CA GLY A 796 -9.07 -48.81 -13.73
C GLY A 796 -9.80 -49.24 -14.99
N GLY A 797 -10.84 -50.05 -14.84
CA GLY A 797 -11.82 -50.38 -15.87
C GLY A 797 -13.04 -51.04 -15.24
N VAL A 798 -14.12 -51.21 -16.02
CA VAL A 798 -15.34 -51.90 -15.59
C VAL A 798 -15.39 -53.25 -16.29
N ASP A 799 -14.97 -54.31 -15.59
CA ASP A 799 -14.82 -55.64 -16.17
C ASP A 799 -15.65 -56.76 -15.48
N PHE A 800 -15.30 -58.02 -15.73
CA PHE A 800 -15.99 -59.16 -15.12
C PHE A 800 -15.78 -59.24 -13.59
N VAL A 801 -14.67 -58.74 -13.06
CA VAL A 801 -14.37 -58.69 -11.63
C VAL A 801 -15.32 -57.72 -10.94
N ASP A 802 -15.53 -56.53 -11.52
CA ASP A 802 -16.53 -55.58 -11.05
C ASP A 802 -17.94 -56.14 -11.13
N PHE A 803 -18.27 -56.84 -12.22
CA PHE A 803 -19.56 -57.49 -12.32
C PHE A 803 -19.73 -58.59 -11.25
N ALA A 804 -18.65 -59.28 -10.88
CA ALA A 804 -18.66 -60.25 -9.79
C ALA A 804 -18.77 -59.60 -8.40
N LEU A 805 -18.43 -58.32 -8.25
CA LEU A 805 -18.67 -57.51 -7.05
C LEU A 805 -20.08 -56.88 -7.04
N PHE A 806 -20.64 -56.54 -8.21
CA PHE A 806 -21.99 -56.00 -8.39
C PHE A 806 -23.08 -57.07 -8.22
N ALA A 807 -22.92 -58.22 -8.90
CA ALA A 807 -23.93 -59.28 -8.98
C ALA A 807 -24.45 -59.85 -7.64
N PRO A 808 -23.69 -59.89 -6.52
CA PRO A 808 -24.22 -60.28 -5.21
C PRO A 808 -25.31 -59.36 -4.65
N TYR A 809 -25.35 -58.09 -5.09
CA TYR A 809 -26.30 -57.07 -4.62
C TYR A 809 -27.48 -56.86 -5.59
N TRP A 810 -27.42 -57.49 -6.78
CA TRP A 810 -28.49 -57.46 -7.77
C TRP A 810 -29.85 -57.89 -7.19
N SER A 811 -30.87 -57.03 -7.31
CA SER A 811 -32.22 -57.26 -6.75
C SER A 811 -32.29 -57.38 -5.21
N ALA A 812 -31.32 -56.82 -4.47
CA ALA A 812 -31.35 -56.79 -3.00
C ALA A 812 -32.12 -55.58 -2.44
N ASP A 813 -32.88 -55.81 -1.36
CA ASP A 813 -33.54 -54.74 -0.58
C ASP A 813 -32.50 -54.07 0.34
N CYS A 814 -31.84 -53.04 -0.21
CA CYS A 814 -30.62 -52.44 0.34
C CYS A 814 -30.87 -51.31 1.34
N SER A 815 -31.77 -51.52 2.30
CA SER A 815 -32.08 -50.55 3.37
C SER A 815 -30.98 -50.40 4.47
N VAL A 816 -29.81 -51.00 4.29
CA VAL A 816 -28.60 -50.87 5.14
C VAL A 816 -27.32 -51.22 4.37
N GLU A 817 -26.22 -50.54 4.71
CA GLU A 817 -24.82 -50.87 4.34
C GLU A 817 -24.52 -52.39 4.34
N PRO A 818 -23.79 -52.92 3.33
CA PRO A 818 -22.77 -52.23 2.52
C PRO A 818 -23.14 -52.04 1.03
N CYS A 819 -24.41 -51.90 0.68
CA CYS A 819 -24.83 -51.84 -0.73
C CYS A 819 -24.38 -50.58 -1.52
N GLY A 820 -23.83 -49.55 -0.87
CA GLY A 820 -23.65 -48.22 -1.48
C GLY A 820 -22.83 -48.19 -2.77
N SER A 821 -21.83 -49.07 -2.92
CA SER A 821 -21.00 -49.12 -4.13
C SER A 821 -21.63 -49.84 -5.33
N ALA A 822 -22.81 -50.43 -5.17
CA ALA A 822 -23.56 -51.11 -6.24
C ALA A 822 -24.87 -50.39 -6.61
N ASN A 823 -25.18 -49.27 -5.95
CA ASN A 823 -26.27 -48.35 -6.29
C ASN A 823 -25.63 -47.22 -7.12
N LEU A 824 -25.55 -47.42 -8.42
CA LEU A 824 -24.76 -46.62 -9.36
C LEU A 824 -25.46 -45.33 -9.78
N ASP A 825 -26.78 -45.24 -9.69
CA ASP A 825 -27.55 -44.04 -10.05
C ASP A 825 -28.04 -43.21 -8.84
N ASP A 826 -27.67 -43.63 -7.62
CA ASP A 826 -28.12 -43.05 -6.33
C ASP A 826 -29.65 -42.97 -6.12
N GLU A 827 -30.45 -43.69 -6.91
CA GLU A 827 -31.90 -43.81 -6.73
C GLU A 827 -32.28 -45.02 -5.84
N ASN A 828 -33.57 -45.43 -5.85
CA ASN A 828 -34.22 -46.18 -4.77
C ASN A 828 -33.90 -47.70 -4.72
N GLY A 829 -32.62 -48.04 -4.66
CA GLY A 829 -32.13 -49.41 -4.53
C GLY A 829 -31.87 -50.10 -5.87
N ILE A 830 -31.04 -51.15 -5.83
CA ILE A 830 -30.34 -51.69 -7.00
C ILE A 830 -31.30 -52.37 -8.00
N ASP A 831 -31.56 -51.71 -9.12
CA ASP A 831 -32.50 -52.13 -10.17
C ASP A 831 -31.93 -52.10 -11.61
N TYR A 832 -32.79 -52.26 -12.61
CA TYR A 832 -32.42 -52.26 -14.02
C TYR A 832 -31.73 -50.99 -14.52
N SER A 833 -31.87 -49.84 -13.85
CA SER A 833 -31.07 -48.65 -14.14
C SER A 833 -29.60 -48.87 -13.83
N ASP A 834 -29.25 -49.37 -12.63
CA ASP A 834 -27.86 -49.65 -12.23
C ASP A 834 -27.19 -50.65 -13.17
N LEU A 835 -27.87 -51.76 -13.49
CA LEU A 835 -27.32 -52.75 -14.42
C LEU A 835 -27.23 -52.21 -15.85
N ALA A 836 -28.08 -51.26 -16.25
CA ALA A 836 -27.92 -50.58 -17.53
C ALA A 836 -26.70 -49.66 -17.53
N LEU A 837 -26.47 -48.92 -16.44
CA LEU A 837 -25.27 -48.09 -16.24
C LEU A 837 -24.00 -48.95 -16.28
N PHE A 838 -23.97 -50.00 -15.45
CA PHE A 838 -22.88 -50.98 -15.40
C PHE A 838 -22.60 -51.58 -16.78
N ALA A 839 -23.66 -52.03 -17.47
CA ALA A 839 -23.51 -52.69 -18.76
C ALA A 839 -23.05 -51.74 -19.86
N ASP A 840 -23.48 -50.47 -19.85
CA ASP A 840 -22.98 -49.49 -20.82
C ASP A 840 -21.49 -49.22 -20.57
N LEU A 841 -21.09 -48.92 -19.33
CA LEU A 841 -19.70 -48.70 -18.93
C LEU A 841 -18.79 -49.89 -19.33
N TRP A 842 -19.22 -51.12 -19.05
CA TRP A 842 -18.51 -52.35 -19.46
C TRP A 842 -18.45 -52.53 -20.98
N LEU A 843 -19.56 -52.29 -21.71
CA LEU A 843 -19.63 -52.52 -23.16
C LEU A 843 -18.80 -51.54 -23.98
N TRP A 844 -18.55 -50.34 -23.47
CA TRP A 844 -17.63 -49.38 -24.11
C TRP A 844 -16.14 -49.73 -23.90
N GLY A 845 -15.83 -50.78 -23.14
CA GLY A 845 -14.46 -51.25 -22.91
C GLY A 845 -13.62 -50.24 -22.13
N LYS A 846 -14.26 -49.57 -21.17
CA LYS A 846 -13.67 -48.62 -20.24
C LYS A 846 -13.00 -49.38 -19.10
#